data_AF-B7J8B6-F1
#
_entry.id   AF-B7J8B6-F1
#
_cell.length_a   1.000
_cell.length_b   1.000
_cell.length_c   1.000
_cell.angle_alpha   90.00
_cell.angle_beta   90.00
_cell.angle_gamma   90.00
#
_symmetry.space_group_name_H-M   'P 1'
#
loop_
_entity.id
_entity.type
_entity.pdbx_description
1 polymer ?
#
loop_
_entity_poly.entity_id
_entity_poly.type
_entity_poly.pdbx_seq_one_letter_code
_entity_poly.pdbx_strand_id
1 'polypeptide(L)'
;MAALTQTLGLGSAVTQYGDSNNIASGPGSAAGTNDTAVGVNATSTGTNSVALGYNSSDGGQNNVVAVGSATQQRKIINVAPGTLSQTSTDAVNGSQLYATDQQQLTNTSNISNLQNQQKIDQTNISHLQSTVSNISNLTSVAGDLTAIKQQQQTDMSNIAVNTSDISNLKGQQGTDVTNISNLQKQQATDVSNIANNTSNIASNTSNIAVNTSDISNLKGQQGTDVTNISNLQKQQATDVSNIANNTSNISNLSNVVGGLTSTAVDLTKIKKQQATDVTNIASNTSNIASNTSDISNLKNQQGTDVTNISNLQKQQATDVSNIAGNTTNIASNTSDISNLKNQQGTDVTNISNLQKQQATDVSNIAGNTTNIASNTSDISNLKNQQGTDVTNIASNTKDIKNIKTQQATDVSNIASNTTNIASNTSDISNLKTQQGTDVTNIASNTNDIKNVKTQQATDVSNIAMNTSNISQLQTIVNGKVATCQVVNGGLQCTYAQAKGTNDVAAGNGALANGTSSIAIGTNATATYNGAVAIGDGARAVADPATAIGANAQANANNSTAIGANSTANGINSVALGQGSTANRANSVSVGNASTGLTRQITNVAPGTTPNDVATVGQLQGAVGQAQHYAAQVGSVNAAALNAAASAASGQGPNTVAGGYGEYDGQSAFAFTYQHRFNCNWQALLTVGSNGSGKNTEVGAGASYSW
;
A
#
# COMPACT_ATOMS: atom_id res chain seq x y z
N MET A 1 4.54 50.67 76.25
CA MET A 1 5.17 50.38 74.95
C MET A 1 5.48 48.89 74.95
N ALA A 2 4.67 47.98 74.40
CA ALA A 2 3.57 48.10 73.44
C ALA A 2 3.99 48.52 72.02
N ALA A 3 4.35 47.52 71.19
CA ALA A 3 3.86 47.33 69.82
C ALA A 3 4.24 45.91 69.32
N LEU A 4 3.26 45.21 68.73
CA LEU A 4 3.27 44.23 67.61
C LEU A 4 4.59 43.46 67.26
N THR A 5 4.60 42.17 66.88
CA THR A 5 3.50 41.24 66.51
C THR A 5 3.91 39.75 66.57
N GLN A 6 2.93 38.87 66.85
CA GLN A 6 2.79 37.48 66.37
C GLN A 6 4.00 36.51 66.41
N THR A 7 4.03 35.71 67.49
CA THR A 7 4.14 34.23 67.41
C THR A 7 5.37 33.61 66.71
N LEU A 8 6.58 34.08 67.01
CA LEU A 8 7.78 33.24 66.88
C LEU A 8 7.88 32.32 68.11
N GLY A 9 7.54 31.03 67.92
CA GLY A 9 7.46 30.00 68.97
C GLY A 9 8.82 29.47 69.45
N LEU A 10 9.67 30.34 69.99
CA LEU A 10 10.90 29.96 70.66
C LEU A 10 10.57 29.32 72.03
N GLY A 11 10.52 27.98 72.05
CA GLY A 11 10.26 27.20 73.25
C GLY A 11 11.41 27.31 74.27
N SER A 12 11.12 27.08 75.55
CA SER A 12 12.02 27.34 76.69
C SER A 12 13.21 26.36 76.85
N ALA A 13 13.68 25.76 75.76
CA ALA A 13 14.83 24.84 75.71
C ALA A 13 15.39 24.75 74.27
N VAL A 14 15.86 25.87 73.74
CA VAL A 14 16.58 25.94 72.45
C VAL A 14 18.08 25.93 72.69
N THR A 15 18.80 24.98 72.11
CA THR A 15 20.27 24.94 72.11
C THR A 15 20.81 25.23 70.72
N GLN A 16 21.34 26.44 70.54
CA GLN A 16 22.23 26.78 69.42
C GLN A 16 23.68 26.68 69.91
N TYR A 17 24.57 26.13 69.08
CA TYR A 17 25.99 26.02 69.37
C TYR A 17 26.81 26.52 68.17
N GLY A 18 27.42 27.71 68.30
CA GLY A 18 28.39 28.25 67.34
C GLY A 18 27.93 29.48 66.56
N ASP A 19 28.91 30.26 66.09
CA ASP A 19 28.73 31.55 65.41
C ASP A 19 28.39 31.36 63.91
N SER A 20 27.20 30.83 63.59
CA SER A 20 26.74 30.59 62.21
C SER A 20 25.23 30.75 62.05
N ASN A 21 24.74 30.83 60.79
CA ASN A 21 23.36 31.22 60.47
C ASN A 21 22.35 30.08 60.71
N ASN A 22 22.22 29.66 61.96
CA ASN A 22 21.44 28.50 62.37
C ASN A 22 20.04 28.93 62.85
N ILE A 23 18.99 28.17 62.50
CA ILE A 23 17.60 28.49 62.89
C ILE A 23 17.03 27.36 63.75
N ALA A 24 16.64 27.64 64.99
CA ALA A 24 15.97 26.69 65.87
C ALA A 24 14.57 27.21 66.29
N SER A 25 13.54 26.37 66.20
CA SER A 25 12.14 26.73 66.48
C SER A 25 11.38 25.56 67.13
N GLY A 26 10.60 25.84 68.18
CA GLY A 26 10.34 24.86 69.23
C GLY A 26 11.61 24.48 70.00
N PRO A 27 11.53 23.65 71.06
CA PRO A 27 12.71 23.18 71.79
C PRO A 27 13.44 22.09 71.00
N GLY A 28 14.15 22.51 69.96
CA GLY A 28 15.07 21.71 69.15
C GLY A 28 16.50 22.29 69.21
N SER A 29 17.45 21.57 68.61
CA SER A 29 18.86 21.93 68.57
C SER A 29 19.35 22.06 67.13
N ALA A 30 20.01 23.18 66.84
CA ALA A 30 20.63 23.50 65.55
C ALA A 30 22.12 23.78 65.83
N ALA A 31 22.98 22.82 65.49
CA ALA A 31 24.39 22.75 65.89
C ALA A 31 25.34 22.39 64.74
N GLY A 32 24.84 22.30 63.50
CA GLY A 32 25.64 22.30 62.29
C GLY A 32 26.08 23.73 61.90
N THR A 33 26.41 23.92 60.62
CA THR A 33 26.70 25.23 60.05
C THR A 33 25.65 25.57 58.99
N ASN A 34 24.96 26.70 59.15
CA ASN A 34 23.83 27.12 58.30
C ASN A 34 22.70 26.08 58.29
N ASP A 35 22.36 25.52 59.45
CA ASP A 35 21.36 24.47 59.60
C ASP A 35 20.01 25.00 60.13
N THR A 36 18.98 24.14 60.16
CA THR A 36 17.65 24.54 60.65
C THR A 36 16.91 23.40 61.33
N ALA A 37 16.55 23.56 62.61
CA ALA A 37 15.79 22.61 63.40
C ALA A 37 14.43 23.17 63.81
N VAL A 38 13.34 22.62 63.27
CA VAL A 38 11.96 23.11 63.49
C VAL A 38 11.10 21.99 64.08
N GLY A 39 11.01 21.94 65.41
CA GLY A 39 10.21 20.98 66.16
C GLY A 39 10.78 20.70 67.55
N VAL A 40 9.92 20.21 68.46
CA VAL A 40 10.36 19.63 69.74
C VAL A 40 11.31 18.46 69.46
N ASN A 41 12.51 18.50 70.05
CA ASN A 41 13.60 17.56 69.82
C ASN A 41 13.99 17.38 68.34
N ALA A 42 13.75 18.38 67.48
CA ALA A 42 14.36 18.42 66.16
C ALA A 42 15.87 18.66 66.34
N THR A 43 16.72 17.87 65.70
CA THR A 43 18.19 17.92 65.85
C THR A 43 18.86 17.96 64.49
N SER A 44 19.25 19.16 64.05
CA SER A 44 20.16 19.36 62.91
C SER A 44 21.60 19.51 63.42
N THR A 45 22.52 18.88 62.71
CA THR A 45 23.96 18.78 63.07
C THR A 45 24.89 18.74 61.87
N GLY A 46 24.39 18.43 60.68
CA GLY A 46 25.13 18.56 59.42
C GLY A 46 25.16 20.00 58.90
N THR A 47 26.11 20.30 58.03
CA THR A 47 26.21 21.59 57.33
C THR A 47 25.09 21.72 56.28
N ASN A 48 24.42 22.88 56.25
CA ASN A 48 23.39 23.21 55.26
C ASN A 48 22.20 22.21 55.26
N SER A 49 21.79 21.74 56.44
CA SER A 49 20.72 20.74 56.62
C SER A 49 19.46 21.33 57.29
N VAL A 50 18.32 20.63 57.15
CA VAL A 50 17.04 21.03 57.76
C VAL A 50 16.35 19.84 58.44
N ALA A 51 16.33 19.80 59.77
CA ALA A 51 15.53 18.87 60.57
C ALA A 51 14.12 19.44 60.82
N LEU A 52 13.09 18.85 60.21
CA LEU A 52 11.71 19.35 60.24
C LEU A 52 10.75 18.36 60.92
N GLY A 53 10.14 18.77 62.03
CA GLY A 53 9.17 18.00 62.81
C GLY A 53 9.69 17.44 64.14
N TYR A 54 8.75 16.93 64.94
CA TYR A 54 9.03 16.32 66.27
C TYR A 54 10.04 15.15 66.17
N ASN A 55 11.07 15.10 67.03
CA ASN A 55 12.13 14.08 67.01
C ASN A 55 12.80 13.86 65.62
N SER A 56 12.75 14.84 64.71
CA SER A 56 13.41 14.74 63.41
C SER A 56 14.90 14.99 63.52
N SER A 57 15.75 14.28 62.76
CA SER A 57 17.18 14.53 62.75
C SER A 57 17.83 14.14 61.43
N ASP A 58 18.79 14.95 61.00
CA ASP A 58 19.63 14.72 59.83
C ASP A 58 20.65 13.58 60.01
N GLY A 59 20.91 13.16 61.25
CA GLY A 59 21.95 12.18 61.57
C GLY A 59 23.37 12.67 61.28
N GLY A 60 23.61 13.98 61.28
CA GLY A 60 24.90 14.59 60.93
C GLY A 60 25.18 14.69 59.44
N GLN A 61 24.18 14.46 58.57
CA GLN A 61 24.36 14.52 57.12
C GLN A 61 24.26 15.96 56.60
N ASN A 62 25.21 16.35 55.75
CA ASN A 62 25.23 17.67 55.11
C ASN A 62 24.25 17.73 53.91
N ASN A 63 23.64 18.89 53.66
CA ASN A 63 22.76 19.16 52.51
C ASN A 63 21.48 18.29 52.44
N VAL A 64 20.87 17.92 53.57
CA VAL A 64 19.63 17.11 53.60
C VAL A 64 18.45 17.84 54.26
N VAL A 65 17.23 17.51 53.84
CA VAL A 65 15.98 17.90 54.53
C VAL A 65 15.38 16.67 55.21
N ALA A 66 15.59 16.55 56.51
CA ALA A 66 15.16 15.42 57.33
C ALA A 66 13.79 15.68 57.97
N VAL A 67 12.73 15.14 57.37
CA VAL A 67 11.34 15.21 57.89
C VAL A 67 11.04 14.19 59.02
N GLY A 68 12.07 13.51 59.53
CA GLY A 68 11.99 12.44 60.53
C GLY A 68 13.38 12.05 60.98
N SER A 69 13.51 10.89 61.62
CA SER A 69 14.79 10.28 62.01
C SER A 69 14.80 8.79 61.67
N ALA A 70 15.95 8.12 61.84
CA ALA A 70 16.11 6.71 61.50
C ALA A 70 15.06 5.79 62.17
N THR A 71 14.66 6.12 63.41
CA THR A 71 13.63 5.40 64.18
C THR A 71 12.22 6.01 64.06
N GLN A 72 12.07 7.23 63.57
CA GLN A 72 10.77 7.91 63.41
C GLN A 72 10.65 8.58 62.04
N GLN A 73 10.36 7.76 61.03
CA GLN A 73 10.13 8.19 59.65
C GLN A 73 8.73 8.82 59.48
N ARG A 74 8.53 9.58 58.39
CA ARG A 74 7.24 10.21 58.03
C ARG A 74 6.94 10.07 56.54
N LYS A 75 5.65 10.02 56.21
CA LYS A 75 5.18 10.16 54.82
C LYS A 75 5.18 11.64 54.44
N ILE A 76 5.82 11.99 53.33
CA ILE A 76 5.59 13.28 52.66
C ILE A 76 4.37 13.09 51.76
N ILE A 77 3.32 13.86 51.98
CA ILE A 77 2.07 13.81 51.21
C ILE A 77 1.92 15.07 50.37
N ASN A 78 1.03 15.03 49.36
CA ASN A 78 0.79 16.11 48.40
C ASN A 78 2.02 16.47 47.54
N VAL A 79 2.98 15.55 47.40
CA VAL A 79 4.11 15.68 46.45
C VAL A 79 3.58 15.50 45.03
N ALA A 80 3.64 16.56 44.22
CA ALA A 80 3.33 16.49 42.79
C ALA A 80 4.30 15.53 42.06
N PRO A 81 3.93 14.93 40.92
CA PRO A 81 4.85 14.09 40.16
C PRO A 81 6.10 14.87 39.74
N GLY A 82 7.28 14.38 40.09
CA GLY A 82 8.56 14.98 39.70
C GLY A 82 8.83 14.81 38.21
N THR A 83 9.63 15.69 37.62
CA THR A 83 10.04 15.61 36.21
C THR A 83 10.81 14.32 35.96
N LEU A 84 10.42 13.52 34.97
CA LEU A 84 11.13 12.29 34.60
C LEU A 84 12.12 12.58 33.45
N SER A 85 13.36 12.90 33.80
CA SER A 85 14.47 13.09 32.84
C SER A 85 15.80 12.65 33.45
N GLN A 86 16.83 12.43 32.62
CA GLN A 86 18.15 11.97 33.07
C GLN A 86 18.88 12.98 33.99
N THR A 87 18.49 14.25 33.96
CA THR A 87 19.08 15.34 34.77
C THR A 87 18.15 15.85 35.87
N SER A 88 17.02 15.15 36.11
CA SER A 88 16.06 15.57 37.12
C SER A 88 16.56 15.27 38.53
N THR A 89 16.37 16.23 39.43
CA THR A 89 16.58 16.08 40.88
C THR A 89 15.26 16.16 41.66
N ASP A 90 14.13 16.07 40.96
CA ASP A 90 12.81 16.15 41.58
C ASP A 90 12.50 14.88 42.39
N ALA A 91 11.77 15.04 43.51
CA ALA A 91 11.30 13.91 44.30
C ALA A 91 10.20 13.14 43.53
N VAL A 92 10.50 11.89 43.14
CA VAL A 92 9.49 11.00 42.55
C VAL A 92 8.45 10.59 43.61
N ASN A 93 7.18 10.62 43.23
CA ASN A 93 6.08 10.23 44.13
C ASN A 93 5.61 8.79 43.88
N GLY A 94 4.74 8.30 44.78
CA GLY A 94 4.27 6.91 44.75
C GLY A 94 3.50 6.49 43.49
N SER A 95 2.85 7.42 42.76
CA SER A 95 2.14 7.05 41.52
C SER A 95 3.09 6.85 40.34
N GLN A 96 4.24 7.54 40.32
CA GLN A 96 5.27 7.37 39.30
C GLN A 96 5.97 6.01 39.44
N LEU A 97 6.32 5.65 40.68
CA LEU A 97 6.87 4.32 41.00
C LEU A 97 5.85 3.22 40.66
N TYR A 98 4.61 3.35 41.13
CA TYR A 98 3.55 2.37 40.85
C TYR A 98 3.31 2.17 39.35
N ALA A 99 3.36 3.22 38.53
CA ALA A 99 3.24 3.10 37.08
C ALA A 99 4.39 2.29 36.45
N THR A 100 5.61 2.44 36.99
CA THR A 100 6.77 1.61 36.59
C THR A 100 6.58 0.15 37.03
N ASP A 101 6.10 -0.08 38.25
CA ASP A 101 5.83 -1.43 38.77
C ASP A 101 4.74 -2.16 37.95
N GLN A 102 3.68 -1.46 37.53
CA GLN A 102 2.65 -2.03 36.64
C GLN A 102 3.22 -2.42 35.27
N GLN A 103 4.13 -1.62 34.71
CA GLN A 103 4.83 -1.98 33.48
C GLN A 103 5.76 -3.19 33.68
N GLN A 104 6.42 -3.30 34.84
CA GLN A 104 7.26 -4.46 35.17
C GLN A 104 6.43 -5.75 35.32
N LEU A 105 5.26 -5.69 35.96
CA LEU A 105 4.31 -6.81 36.05
C LEU A 105 3.77 -7.24 34.68
N THR A 106 3.47 -6.25 33.81
CA THR A 106 3.05 -6.49 32.41
C THR A 106 4.17 -7.19 31.63
N ASN A 107 5.41 -6.69 31.72
CA ASN A 107 6.58 -7.29 31.08
C ASN A 107 6.83 -8.73 31.58
N THR A 108 6.71 -8.96 32.89
CA THR A 108 6.85 -10.28 33.52
C THR A 108 5.81 -11.27 33.00
N SER A 109 4.56 -10.81 32.85
CA SER A 109 3.46 -11.61 32.29
C SER A 109 3.70 -11.97 30.83
N ASN A 110 4.18 -11.02 30.02
CA ASN A 110 4.52 -11.24 28.61
C ASN A 110 5.69 -12.23 28.46
N ILE A 111 6.71 -12.16 29.32
CA ILE A 111 7.83 -13.11 29.34
C ILE A 111 7.33 -14.53 29.67
N SER A 112 6.46 -14.68 30.67
CA SER A 112 5.85 -15.98 31.01
C SER A 112 5.06 -16.57 29.83
N ASN A 113 4.27 -15.75 29.12
CA ASN A 113 3.54 -16.19 27.93
C ASN A 113 4.48 -16.65 26.80
N LEU A 114 5.58 -15.92 26.55
CA LEU A 114 6.60 -16.31 25.56
C LEU A 114 7.32 -17.62 25.95
N GLN A 115 7.63 -17.82 27.24
CA GLN A 115 8.21 -19.08 27.73
C GLN A 115 7.26 -20.27 27.57
N ASN A 116 5.97 -20.07 27.78
CA ASN A 116 4.96 -21.10 27.53
C ASN A 116 4.84 -21.46 26.05
N GLN A 117 4.85 -20.45 25.15
CA GLN A 117 4.87 -20.69 23.70
C GLN A 117 6.15 -21.43 23.27
N GLN A 118 7.32 -21.00 23.74
CA GLN A 118 8.61 -21.64 23.46
C GLN A 118 8.60 -23.13 23.86
N LYS A 119 7.96 -23.48 24.98
CA LYS A 119 7.82 -24.87 25.44
C LYS A 119 6.89 -25.70 24.53
N ILE A 120 5.81 -25.09 24.02
CA ILE A 120 4.92 -25.71 23.02
C ILE A 120 5.70 -25.95 21.73
N ASP A 121 6.40 -24.94 21.22
CA ASP A 121 7.18 -25.02 19.98
C ASP A 121 8.30 -26.06 20.08
N GLN A 122 9.01 -26.14 21.21
CA GLN A 122 10.03 -27.16 21.45
C GLN A 122 9.43 -28.58 21.55
N THR A 123 8.19 -28.71 22.04
CA THR A 123 7.45 -29.98 21.99
C THR A 123 7.08 -30.36 20.56
N ASN A 124 6.56 -29.41 19.77
CA ASN A 124 6.23 -29.60 18.36
C ASN A 124 7.47 -29.99 17.52
N ILE A 125 8.62 -29.35 17.76
CA ILE A 125 9.90 -29.69 17.13
C ILE A 125 10.32 -31.12 17.47
N SER A 126 10.18 -31.55 18.73
CA SER A 126 10.48 -32.94 19.14
C SER A 126 9.56 -33.96 18.45
N HIS A 127 8.26 -33.67 18.33
CA HIS A 127 7.31 -34.51 17.60
C HIS A 127 7.64 -34.58 16.09
N LEU A 128 8.05 -33.46 15.48
CA LEU A 128 8.50 -33.43 14.09
C LEU A 128 9.82 -34.21 13.89
N GLN A 129 10.78 -34.08 14.81
CA GLN A 129 12.03 -34.86 14.80
C GLN A 129 11.76 -36.37 14.93
N SER A 130 10.84 -36.78 15.81
CA SER A 130 10.38 -38.17 15.91
C SER A 130 9.72 -38.65 14.61
N THR A 131 8.86 -37.83 14.00
CA THR A 131 8.20 -38.15 12.72
C THR A 131 9.23 -38.31 11.58
N VAL A 132 10.17 -37.38 11.46
CA VAL A 132 11.27 -37.46 10.47
C VAL A 132 12.18 -38.65 10.75
N SER A 133 12.48 -38.96 12.01
CA SER A 133 13.24 -40.16 12.39
C SER A 133 12.53 -41.42 11.91
N ASN A 134 11.23 -41.57 12.17
CA ASN A 134 10.44 -42.73 11.75
C ASN A 134 10.36 -42.88 10.22
N ILE A 135 10.29 -41.76 9.49
CA ILE A 135 10.34 -41.75 8.01
C ILE A 135 11.75 -42.12 7.50
N SER A 136 12.82 -41.64 8.15
CA SER A 136 14.21 -41.95 7.76
C SER A 136 14.61 -43.39 8.08
N ASN A 137 14.02 -43.98 9.13
CA ASN A 137 14.19 -45.37 9.53
C ASN A 137 13.23 -46.33 8.81
N LEU A 138 12.62 -45.92 7.69
CA LEU A 138 11.72 -46.74 6.86
C LEU A 138 12.50 -47.76 6.00
N THR A 139 13.42 -48.50 6.64
CA THR A 139 14.22 -49.57 6.05
C THR A 139 13.37 -50.77 5.65
N SER A 140 12.18 -50.94 6.24
CA SER A 140 11.17 -51.92 5.82
C SER A 140 10.82 -51.78 4.36
N VAL A 141 10.38 -50.60 3.90
CA VAL A 141 9.96 -50.39 2.49
C VAL A 141 11.13 -50.60 1.51
N ALA A 142 12.37 -50.31 1.92
CA ALA A 142 13.56 -50.63 1.12
C ALA A 142 13.84 -52.14 1.06
N GLY A 143 13.61 -52.86 2.16
CA GLY A 143 13.65 -54.32 2.25
C GLY A 143 12.55 -54.97 1.42
N ASP A 144 11.29 -54.55 1.58
CA ASP A 144 10.12 -55.03 0.85
C ASP A 144 10.29 -54.84 -0.65
N LEU A 145 10.74 -53.67 -1.11
CA LEU A 145 11.06 -53.41 -2.51
C LEU A 145 12.19 -54.32 -3.04
N THR A 146 13.11 -54.75 -2.18
CA THR A 146 14.21 -55.67 -2.53
C THR A 146 13.74 -57.14 -2.52
N ALA A 147 12.81 -57.50 -1.64
CA ALA A 147 12.16 -58.81 -1.63
C ALA A 147 11.23 -58.99 -2.84
N ILE A 148 10.40 -57.99 -3.16
CA ILE A 148 9.53 -57.98 -4.34
C ILE A 148 10.33 -58.16 -5.64
N LYS A 149 11.49 -57.52 -5.77
CA LYS A 149 12.38 -57.71 -6.93
C LYS A 149 12.92 -59.13 -7.04
N GLN A 150 13.35 -59.74 -5.92
CA GLN A 150 13.81 -61.13 -5.89
C GLN A 150 12.67 -62.12 -6.19
N GLN A 151 11.46 -61.87 -5.69
CA GLN A 151 10.28 -62.66 -6.00
C GLN A 151 9.93 -62.56 -7.49
N GLN A 152 9.86 -61.35 -8.06
CA GLN A 152 9.61 -61.14 -9.50
C GLN A 152 10.65 -61.84 -10.38
N GLN A 153 11.92 -61.87 -9.97
CA GLN A 153 12.97 -62.58 -10.72
C GLN A 153 12.86 -64.11 -10.58
N THR A 154 12.39 -64.60 -9.44
CA THR A 154 12.03 -66.01 -9.21
C THR A 154 10.82 -66.42 -10.06
N ASP A 155 9.77 -65.58 -10.09
CA ASP A 155 8.56 -65.80 -10.86
C ASP A 155 8.85 -65.80 -12.37
N MET A 156 9.70 -64.89 -12.87
CA MET A 156 10.17 -64.92 -14.26
C MET A 156 10.95 -66.20 -14.59
N SER A 157 11.78 -66.70 -13.66
CA SER A 157 12.47 -67.99 -13.82
C SER A 157 11.48 -69.15 -13.91
N ASN A 158 10.47 -69.18 -13.03
CA ASN A 158 9.41 -70.19 -13.04
C ASN A 158 8.55 -70.12 -14.31
N ILE A 159 8.24 -68.92 -14.82
CA ILE A 159 7.54 -68.71 -16.09
C ILE A 159 8.37 -69.21 -17.27
N ALA A 160 9.70 -69.01 -17.26
CA ALA A 160 10.59 -69.54 -18.30
C ALA A 160 10.64 -71.08 -18.30
N VAL A 161 10.71 -71.70 -17.12
CA VAL A 161 10.62 -73.17 -16.96
C VAL A 161 9.27 -73.69 -17.47
N ASN A 162 8.15 -73.13 -17.00
CA ASN A 162 6.81 -73.51 -17.46
C ASN A 162 6.64 -73.34 -18.98
N THR A 163 7.25 -72.33 -19.59
CA THR A 163 7.24 -72.12 -21.05
C THR A 163 8.01 -73.22 -21.79
N SER A 164 9.14 -73.68 -21.23
CA SER A 164 9.90 -74.82 -21.74
C SER A 164 9.08 -76.11 -21.63
N ASP A 165 8.44 -76.36 -20.49
CA ASP A 165 7.65 -77.57 -20.25
C ASP A 165 6.39 -77.64 -21.13
N ILE A 166 5.72 -76.51 -21.36
CA ILE A 166 4.63 -76.41 -22.34
C ILE A 166 5.11 -76.73 -23.76
N SER A 167 6.33 -76.30 -24.13
CA SER A 167 6.95 -76.64 -25.42
C SER A 167 7.25 -78.15 -25.53
N ASN A 168 7.79 -78.74 -24.47
CA ASN A 168 8.09 -80.18 -24.38
C ASN A 168 6.80 -81.04 -24.47
N LEU A 169 5.76 -80.67 -23.72
CA LEU A 169 4.44 -81.32 -23.75
C LEU A 169 3.80 -81.22 -25.14
N LYS A 170 3.96 -80.08 -25.84
CA LYS A 170 3.49 -79.92 -27.23
C LYS A 170 4.24 -80.83 -28.21
N GLY A 171 5.54 -81.07 -27.99
CA GLY A 171 6.32 -82.06 -28.75
C GLY A 171 5.89 -83.50 -28.50
N GLN A 172 5.61 -83.84 -27.23
CA GLN A 172 5.04 -85.15 -26.86
C GLN A 172 3.66 -85.35 -27.49
N GLN A 173 2.76 -84.37 -27.38
CA GLN A 173 1.43 -84.41 -28.02
C GLN A 173 1.50 -84.63 -29.55
N GLY A 174 2.45 -84.01 -30.25
CA GLY A 174 2.67 -84.25 -31.68
C GLY A 174 3.13 -85.69 -32.00
N THR A 175 3.90 -86.28 -31.08
CA THR A 175 4.33 -87.69 -31.15
C THR A 175 3.15 -88.62 -30.88
N ASP A 176 2.33 -88.35 -29.87
CA ASP A 176 1.14 -89.14 -29.54
C ASP A 176 0.08 -89.10 -30.64
N VAL A 177 -0.16 -87.94 -31.25
CA VAL A 177 -1.04 -87.82 -32.44
C VAL A 177 -0.53 -88.68 -33.61
N THR A 178 0.79 -88.76 -33.79
CA THR A 178 1.42 -89.61 -34.81
C THR A 178 1.26 -91.10 -34.46
N ASN A 179 1.45 -91.48 -33.20
CA ASN A 179 1.24 -92.84 -32.70
C ASN A 179 -0.23 -93.28 -32.86
N ILE A 180 -1.19 -92.43 -32.48
CA ILE A 180 -2.63 -92.67 -32.66
C ILE A 180 -2.97 -92.84 -34.15
N SER A 181 -2.44 -92.00 -35.04
CA SER A 181 -2.64 -92.14 -36.49
C SER A 181 -2.11 -93.46 -37.04
N ASN A 182 -0.97 -93.96 -36.51
CA ASN A 182 -0.41 -95.24 -36.92
C ASN A 182 -1.19 -96.43 -36.35
N LEU A 183 -1.66 -96.35 -35.09
CA LEU A 183 -2.56 -97.35 -34.50
C LEU A 183 -3.90 -97.43 -35.27
N GLN A 184 -4.45 -96.29 -35.72
CA GLN A 184 -5.66 -96.26 -36.57
C GLN A 184 -5.45 -96.95 -37.93
N LYS A 185 -4.28 -96.79 -38.56
CA LYS A 185 -3.93 -97.51 -39.81
C LYS A 185 -3.81 -99.00 -39.58
N GLN A 186 -3.19 -99.43 -38.47
CA GLN A 186 -3.11 -100.84 -38.09
C GLN A 186 -4.51 -101.41 -37.83
N GLN A 187 -5.34 -100.71 -37.05
CA GLN A 187 -6.73 -101.11 -36.78
C GLN A 187 -7.55 -101.26 -38.07
N ALA A 188 -7.38 -100.38 -39.05
CA ALA A 188 -8.04 -100.51 -40.37
C ALA A 188 -7.56 -101.76 -41.14
N THR A 189 -6.27 -102.10 -41.02
CA THR A 189 -5.69 -103.33 -41.59
C THR A 189 -6.25 -104.57 -40.90
N ASP A 190 -6.32 -104.55 -39.56
CA ASP A 190 -6.84 -105.65 -38.75
C ASP A 190 -8.33 -105.89 -38.99
N VAL A 191 -9.13 -104.82 -39.13
CA VAL A 191 -10.55 -104.90 -39.52
C VAL A 191 -10.71 -105.52 -40.92
N SER A 192 -9.85 -105.19 -41.87
CA SER A 192 -9.85 -105.82 -43.21
C SER A 192 -9.48 -107.30 -43.15
N ASN A 193 -8.48 -107.67 -42.33
CA ASN A 193 -8.12 -109.07 -42.08
C ASN A 193 -9.24 -109.86 -41.40
N ILE A 194 -9.95 -109.25 -40.44
CA ILE A 194 -11.14 -109.83 -39.80
C ILE A 194 -12.26 -110.05 -40.82
N ALA A 195 -12.54 -109.07 -41.69
CA ALA A 195 -13.56 -109.21 -42.73
C ALA A 195 -13.23 -110.34 -43.73
N ASN A 196 -11.97 -110.47 -44.14
CA ASN A 196 -11.49 -111.58 -44.98
C ASN A 196 -11.67 -112.93 -44.27
N ASN A 197 -11.31 -113.01 -42.98
CA ASN A 197 -11.50 -114.23 -42.18
C ASN A 197 -12.99 -114.57 -41.98
N THR A 198 -13.88 -113.60 -41.79
CA THR A 198 -15.33 -113.81 -41.76
C THR A 198 -15.85 -114.39 -43.09
N SER A 199 -15.35 -113.89 -44.22
CA SER A 199 -15.70 -114.42 -45.56
C SER A 199 -15.22 -115.87 -45.75
N ASN A 200 -13.98 -116.17 -45.32
CA ASN A 200 -13.43 -117.53 -45.33
C ASN A 200 -14.22 -118.49 -44.42
N ILE A 201 -14.64 -118.03 -43.24
CA ILE A 201 -15.51 -118.79 -42.33
C ILE A 201 -16.87 -119.07 -42.98
N ALA A 202 -17.51 -118.07 -43.58
CA ALA A 202 -18.79 -118.26 -44.27
C ALA A 202 -18.71 -119.29 -45.41
N SER A 203 -17.61 -119.25 -46.18
CA SER A 203 -17.33 -120.23 -47.24
C SER A 203 -17.15 -121.64 -46.66
N ASN A 204 -16.40 -121.77 -45.55
CA ASN A 204 -16.23 -123.05 -44.86
C ASN A 204 -17.54 -123.57 -44.25
N THR A 205 -18.40 -122.70 -43.70
CA THR A 205 -19.75 -123.08 -43.24
C THR A 205 -20.62 -123.59 -44.38
N SER A 206 -20.54 -122.98 -45.57
CA SER A 206 -21.24 -123.47 -46.77
C SER A 206 -20.73 -124.86 -47.19
N ASN A 207 -19.41 -125.07 -47.23
CA ASN A 207 -18.81 -126.38 -47.51
C ASN A 207 -19.21 -127.46 -46.49
N ILE A 208 -19.27 -127.11 -45.20
CA ILE A 208 -19.73 -128.01 -44.13
C ILE A 208 -21.21 -128.37 -44.32
N ALA A 209 -22.06 -127.43 -44.76
CA ALA A 209 -23.47 -127.70 -45.05
C ALA A 209 -23.64 -128.69 -46.22
N VAL A 210 -22.84 -128.55 -47.30
CA VAL A 210 -22.79 -129.51 -48.40
C VAL A 210 -22.37 -130.90 -47.90
N ASN A 211 -21.22 -130.99 -47.21
CA ASN A 211 -20.73 -132.26 -46.64
C ASN A 211 -21.77 -132.92 -45.69
N THR A 212 -22.53 -132.13 -44.95
CA THR A 212 -23.61 -132.64 -44.07
C THR A 212 -24.77 -133.24 -44.87
N SER A 213 -25.11 -132.65 -46.02
CA SER A 213 -26.09 -133.20 -46.95
C SER A 213 -25.60 -134.52 -47.55
N ASP A 214 -24.34 -134.60 -47.98
CA ASP A 214 -23.75 -135.81 -48.55
C ASP A 214 -23.67 -136.96 -47.53
N ILE A 215 -23.32 -136.67 -46.28
CA ILE A 215 -23.36 -137.63 -45.17
C ILE A 215 -24.80 -138.13 -44.93
N SER A 216 -25.80 -137.26 -45.04
CA SER A 216 -27.22 -137.65 -44.93
C SER A 216 -27.64 -138.59 -46.08
N ASN A 217 -27.20 -138.30 -47.31
CA ASN A 217 -27.47 -139.14 -48.48
C ASN A 217 -26.82 -140.53 -48.35
N LEU A 218 -25.56 -140.59 -47.91
CA LEU A 218 -24.84 -141.85 -47.63
C LEU A 218 -25.53 -142.66 -46.51
N LYS A 219 -26.05 -142.01 -45.47
CA LYS A 219 -26.82 -142.67 -44.42
C LYS A 219 -28.14 -143.27 -44.93
N GLY A 220 -28.77 -142.63 -45.94
CA GLY A 220 -29.93 -143.19 -46.64
C GLY A 220 -29.59 -144.46 -47.43
N GLN A 221 -28.46 -144.46 -48.15
CA GLN A 221 -27.95 -145.67 -48.82
C GLN A 221 -27.67 -146.79 -47.81
N GLN A 222 -26.96 -146.49 -46.72
CA GLN A 222 -26.65 -147.47 -45.66
C GLN A 222 -27.89 -148.11 -45.03
N GLY A 223 -28.99 -147.36 -44.84
CA GLY A 223 -30.27 -147.92 -44.39
C GLY A 223 -30.92 -148.87 -45.41
N THR A 224 -30.69 -148.63 -46.69
CA THR A 224 -31.11 -149.51 -47.79
C THR A 224 -30.29 -150.82 -47.78
N ASP A 225 -28.98 -150.72 -47.60
CA ASP A 225 -28.09 -151.89 -47.51
C ASP A 225 -28.39 -152.76 -46.28
N VAL A 226 -28.65 -152.16 -45.11
CA VAL A 226 -29.10 -152.89 -43.91
C VAL A 226 -30.41 -153.64 -44.16
N THR A 227 -31.33 -153.06 -44.93
CA THR A 227 -32.59 -153.71 -45.32
C THR A 227 -32.33 -154.91 -46.24
N ASN A 228 -31.40 -154.77 -47.20
CA ASN A 228 -30.98 -155.87 -48.09
C ASN A 228 -30.31 -157.01 -47.31
N ILE A 229 -29.41 -156.70 -46.37
CA ILE A 229 -28.74 -157.68 -45.49
C ILE A 229 -29.77 -158.43 -44.63
N SER A 230 -30.76 -157.73 -44.05
CA SER A 230 -31.81 -158.37 -43.24
C SER A 230 -32.64 -159.38 -44.04
N ASN A 231 -32.85 -159.13 -45.34
CA ASN A 231 -33.56 -160.08 -46.21
C ASN A 231 -32.69 -161.30 -46.56
N LEU A 232 -31.38 -161.12 -46.78
CA LEU A 232 -30.43 -162.23 -46.96
C LEU A 232 -30.33 -163.13 -45.72
N GLN A 233 -30.36 -162.55 -44.52
CA GLN A 233 -30.33 -163.31 -43.26
C GLN A 233 -31.57 -164.22 -43.07
N LYS A 234 -32.75 -163.78 -43.54
CA LYS A 234 -33.98 -164.62 -43.51
C LYS A 234 -33.87 -165.83 -44.46
N GLN A 235 -33.21 -165.67 -45.61
CA GLN A 235 -32.90 -166.80 -46.49
C GLN A 235 -31.96 -167.79 -45.79
N GLN A 236 -30.86 -167.30 -45.21
CA GLN A 236 -29.87 -168.14 -44.54
C GLN A 236 -30.45 -168.96 -43.37
N ALA A 237 -31.40 -168.40 -42.62
CA ALA A 237 -32.11 -169.13 -41.56
C ALA A 237 -32.97 -170.30 -42.10
N THR A 238 -33.49 -170.18 -43.32
CA THR A 238 -34.22 -171.25 -44.01
C THR A 238 -33.28 -172.37 -44.44
N ASP A 239 -32.09 -172.02 -44.95
CA ASP A 239 -31.08 -172.98 -45.39
C ASP A 239 -30.52 -173.82 -44.22
N VAL A 240 -30.33 -173.21 -43.04
CA VAL A 240 -29.91 -173.91 -41.81
C VAL A 240 -30.93 -174.96 -41.35
N SER A 241 -32.23 -174.70 -41.53
CA SER A 241 -33.29 -175.68 -41.21
C SER A 241 -33.18 -176.94 -42.08
N ASN A 242 -32.83 -176.78 -43.36
CA ASN A 242 -32.61 -177.90 -44.27
C ASN A 242 -31.37 -178.73 -43.91
N ILE A 243 -30.30 -178.09 -43.40
CA ILE A 243 -29.08 -178.78 -42.95
C ILE A 243 -29.37 -179.68 -41.74
N ALA A 244 -30.18 -179.23 -40.78
CA ALA A 244 -30.49 -180.00 -39.58
C ALA A 244 -31.13 -181.37 -39.86
N ASN A 245 -31.99 -181.47 -40.88
CA ASN A 245 -32.64 -182.73 -41.28
C ASN A 245 -31.64 -183.75 -41.85
N ASN A 246 -30.55 -183.32 -42.49
CA ASN A 246 -29.54 -184.22 -43.05
C ASN A 246 -28.68 -184.88 -41.96
N THR A 247 -28.42 -184.20 -40.85
CA THR A 247 -27.63 -184.73 -39.71
C THR A 247 -28.26 -186.00 -39.13
N SER A 248 -29.59 -186.08 -39.08
CA SER A 248 -30.33 -187.22 -38.51
C SER A 248 -30.05 -188.54 -39.25
N ASN A 249 -29.77 -188.48 -40.56
CA ASN A 249 -29.62 -189.66 -41.42
C ASN A 249 -28.22 -190.30 -41.37
N ILE A 250 -27.22 -189.66 -40.75
CA ILE A 250 -25.81 -190.07 -40.84
C ILE A 250 -25.37 -190.98 -39.68
N SER A 251 -26.00 -190.86 -38.51
CA SER A 251 -25.58 -191.55 -37.25
C SER A 251 -25.64 -193.09 -37.23
N ASN A 252 -26.34 -193.76 -38.15
CA ASN A 252 -26.58 -195.21 -38.12
C ASN A 252 -25.40 -196.05 -38.65
N LEU A 253 -24.19 -195.82 -38.14
CA LEU A 253 -22.96 -196.55 -38.51
C LEU A 253 -22.20 -197.03 -37.25
N SER A 254 -21.49 -198.16 -37.34
CA SER A 254 -21.28 -199.05 -36.17
C SER A 254 -19.84 -199.57 -35.99
N ASN A 255 -19.44 -199.68 -34.71
CA ASN A 255 -18.39 -200.51 -34.10
C ASN A 255 -16.88 -200.29 -34.43
N VAL A 256 -16.04 -200.30 -33.38
CA VAL A 256 -15.04 -201.38 -33.07
C VAL A 256 -14.28 -201.12 -31.73
N VAL A 257 -14.50 -202.02 -30.74
CA VAL A 257 -13.61 -202.54 -29.63
C VAL A 257 -12.91 -201.55 -28.63
N GLY A 258 -12.85 -201.73 -27.29
CA GLY A 258 -13.28 -202.71 -26.23
C GLY A 258 -12.55 -202.38 -24.87
N GLY A 259 -12.72 -202.88 -23.62
CA GLY A 259 -13.48 -203.91 -22.83
C GLY A 259 -13.19 -203.68 -21.28
N LEU A 260 -13.30 -204.56 -20.25
CA LEU A 260 -13.83 -205.95 -20.03
C LEU A 260 -13.86 -206.41 -18.51
N THR A 261 -14.98 -206.25 -17.75
CA THR A 261 -15.42 -206.97 -16.48
C THR A 261 -14.45 -207.05 -15.24
N SER A 262 -14.57 -207.81 -14.10
CA SER A 262 -15.46 -208.86 -13.46
C SER A 262 -15.05 -209.12 -11.96
N THR A 263 -15.68 -209.88 -11.01
CA THR A 263 -17.07 -210.07 -10.46
C THR A 263 -17.18 -211.16 -9.30
N ALA A 264 -18.13 -211.03 -8.32
CA ALA A 264 -18.77 -212.09 -7.44
C ALA A 264 -17.98 -212.68 -6.19
N VAL A 265 -18.42 -213.49 -5.16
CA VAL A 265 -19.66 -213.98 -4.40
C VAL A 265 -19.16 -214.92 -3.19
N ASP A 266 -19.77 -215.49 -2.09
CA ASP A 266 -21.11 -215.99 -1.57
C ASP A 266 -21.27 -216.00 0.02
N LEU A 267 -22.10 -216.88 0.66
CA LEU A 267 -22.70 -216.73 2.04
C LEU A 267 -23.05 -218.02 2.90
N THR A 268 -23.05 -217.91 4.26
CA THR A 268 -23.68 -218.78 5.35
C THR A 268 -23.10 -220.17 5.70
N LYS A 269 -23.30 -220.81 6.90
CA LYS A 269 -24.28 -220.69 8.04
C LYS A 269 -23.73 -221.30 9.38
N ILE A 270 -24.40 -221.07 10.52
CA ILE A 270 -24.29 -221.75 11.88
C ILE A 270 -23.13 -221.29 12.82
N LYS A 271 -23.27 -221.11 14.16
CA LYS A 271 -24.40 -220.75 15.08
C LYS A 271 -23.86 -220.23 16.44
N LYS A 272 -24.34 -219.04 16.86
CA LYS A 272 -25.02 -218.81 18.16
C LYS A 272 -24.35 -219.22 19.50
N GLN A 273 -23.21 -218.61 19.86
CA GLN A 273 -22.78 -218.49 21.29
C GLN A 273 -22.03 -217.17 21.65
N GLN A 274 -21.48 -216.42 20.68
CA GLN A 274 -20.62 -215.25 20.93
C GLN A 274 -21.31 -213.87 20.85
N ALA A 275 -22.60 -213.79 20.50
CA ALA A 275 -23.20 -212.53 20.03
C ALA A 275 -23.53 -211.48 21.12
N THR A 276 -23.16 -211.69 22.40
CA THR A 276 -23.35 -210.68 23.46
C THR A 276 -22.53 -209.42 23.21
N ASP A 277 -21.35 -209.56 22.60
CA ASP A 277 -20.44 -208.44 22.29
C ASP A 277 -21.03 -207.49 21.21
N VAL A 278 -21.94 -207.99 20.36
CA VAL A 278 -22.56 -207.22 19.27
C VAL A 278 -23.37 -206.03 19.80
N THR A 279 -24.00 -206.16 20.97
CA THR A 279 -24.76 -205.09 21.62
C THR A 279 -23.85 -203.92 22.03
N ASN A 280 -22.64 -204.22 22.51
CA ASN A 280 -21.65 -203.20 22.89
C ASN A 280 -21.04 -202.53 21.65
N ILE A 281 -20.80 -203.30 20.58
CA ILE A 281 -20.31 -202.77 19.29
C ILE A 281 -21.34 -201.80 18.68
N ALA A 282 -22.63 -202.13 18.72
CA ALA A 282 -23.69 -201.26 18.19
C ALA A 282 -23.74 -199.88 18.89
N SER A 283 -23.52 -199.85 20.21
CA SER A 283 -23.42 -198.60 20.98
C SER A 283 -22.24 -197.74 20.52
N ASN A 284 -21.06 -198.34 20.36
CA ASN A 284 -19.88 -197.63 19.86
C ASN A 284 -20.05 -197.12 18.42
N THR A 285 -20.73 -197.86 17.54
CA THR A 285 -21.07 -197.38 16.19
C THR A 285 -21.97 -196.13 16.23
N SER A 286 -22.94 -196.08 17.15
CA SER A 286 -23.78 -194.88 17.35
C SER A 286 -22.98 -193.68 17.84
N ASN A 287 -22.03 -193.88 18.76
CA ASN A 287 -21.15 -192.82 19.26
C ASN A 287 -20.21 -192.30 18.16
N ILE A 288 -19.67 -193.18 17.32
CA ILE A 288 -18.86 -192.80 16.15
C ILE A 288 -19.68 -192.00 15.13
N ALA A 289 -20.95 -192.35 14.91
CA ALA A 289 -21.84 -191.58 14.04
C ALA A 289 -22.12 -190.16 14.60
N SER A 290 -22.34 -190.02 15.90
CA SER A 290 -22.47 -188.70 16.55
C SER A 290 -21.20 -187.87 16.36
N ASN A 291 -20.04 -188.42 16.77
CA ASN A 291 -18.75 -187.74 16.64
C ASN A 291 -18.44 -187.31 15.19
N THR A 292 -18.86 -188.11 14.19
CA THR A 292 -18.71 -187.76 12.77
C THR A 292 -19.56 -186.55 12.39
N SER A 293 -20.79 -186.45 12.93
CA SER A 293 -21.66 -185.29 12.77
C SER A 293 -21.08 -184.04 13.43
N ASP A 294 -20.59 -184.19 14.67
CA ASP A 294 -19.98 -183.10 15.45
C ASP A 294 -18.70 -182.56 14.78
N ILE A 295 -17.85 -183.45 14.23
CA ILE A 295 -16.68 -183.06 13.41
C ILE A 295 -17.11 -182.30 12.14
N SER A 296 -18.20 -182.70 11.50
CA SER A 296 -18.74 -182.00 10.32
C SER A 296 -19.23 -180.59 10.68
N ASN A 297 -19.95 -180.45 11.80
CA ASN A 297 -20.42 -179.16 12.32
C ASN A 297 -19.25 -178.24 12.71
N LEU A 298 -18.24 -178.77 13.41
CA LEU A 298 -17.02 -178.04 13.75
C LEU A 298 -16.25 -177.58 12.51
N LYS A 299 -16.20 -178.39 11.44
CA LYS A 299 -15.57 -178.02 10.17
C LYS A 299 -16.32 -176.88 9.46
N ASN A 300 -17.64 -176.87 9.51
CA ASN A 300 -18.46 -175.78 8.97
C ASN A 300 -18.30 -174.48 9.78
N GLN A 301 -18.24 -174.58 11.12
CA GLN A 301 -17.91 -173.45 11.98
C GLN A 301 -16.51 -172.89 11.66
N GLN A 302 -15.50 -173.76 11.55
CA GLN A 302 -14.13 -173.37 11.22
C GLN A 302 -14.02 -172.67 9.86
N GLY A 303 -14.78 -173.09 8.84
CA GLY A 303 -14.87 -172.38 7.56
C GLY A 303 -15.52 -170.99 7.68
N THR A 304 -16.48 -170.84 8.57
CA THR A 304 -17.14 -169.57 8.90
C THR A 304 -16.17 -168.63 9.63
N ASP A 305 -15.43 -169.15 10.62
CA ASP A 305 -14.44 -168.40 11.39
C ASP A 305 -13.27 -167.93 10.53
N VAL A 306 -12.76 -168.77 9.61
CA VAL A 306 -11.75 -168.39 8.61
C VAL A 306 -12.27 -167.26 7.71
N THR A 307 -13.54 -167.30 7.31
CA THR A 307 -14.17 -166.24 6.51
C THR A 307 -14.27 -164.93 7.30
N ASN A 308 -14.66 -164.99 8.58
CA ASN A 308 -14.73 -163.84 9.48
C ASN A 308 -13.34 -163.22 9.70
N ILE A 309 -12.31 -164.04 9.94
CA ILE A 309 -10.91 -163.58 10.08
C ILE A 309 -10.43 -162.88 8.80
N SER A 310 -10.72 -163.43 7.61
CA SER A 310 -10.34 -162.80 6.34
C SER A 310 -11.02 -161.44 6.13
N ASN A 311 -12.28 -161.29 6.56
CA ASN A 311 -12.98 -160.02 6.49
C ASN A 311 -12.46 -158.99 7.51
N LEU A 312 -12.13 -159.42 8.73
CA LEU A 312 -11.46 -158.57 9.73
C LEU A 312 -10.07 -158.10 9.26
N GLN A 313 -9.30 -158.95 8.57
CA GLN A 313 -8.02 -158.57 7.98
C GLN A 313 -8.16 -157.51 6.87
N LYS A 314 -9.20 -157.59 6.03
CA LYS A 314 -9.52 -156.56 5.03
C LYS A 314 -9.95 -155.24 5.68
N GLN A 315 -10.74 -155.29 6.76
CA GLN A 315 -11.10 -154.10 7.52
C GLN A 315 -9.85 -153.45 8.13
N GLN A 316 -8.99 -154.24 8.79
CA GLN A 316 -7.74 -153.74 9.38
C GLN A 316 -6.81 -153.10 8.34
N ALA A 317 -6.69 -153.65 7.13
CA ALA A 317 -5.94 -153.04 6.04
C ALA A 317 -6.55 -151.70 5.57
N THR A 318 -7.89 -151.61 5.55
CA THR A 318 -8.63 -150.38 5.23
C THR A 318 -8.40 -149.31 6.30
N ASP A 319 -8.47 -149.69 7.58
CA ASP A 319 -8.25 -148.79 8.72
C ASP A 319 -6.81 -148.27 8.76
N VAL A 320 -5.81 -149.12 8.48
CA VAL A 320 -4.41 -148.71 8.33
C VAL A 320 -4.24 -147.70 7.18
N SER A 321 -4.92 -147.90 6.04
CA SER A 321 -4.92 -146.94 4.93
C SER A 321 -5.56 -145.60 5.33
N ASN A 322 -6.66 -145.63 6.09
CA ASN A 322 -7.33 -144.43 6.61
C ASN A 322 -6.44 -143.68 7.62
N ILE A 323 -5.71 -144.41 8.48
CA ILE A 323 -4.74 -143.83 9.42
C ILE A 323 -3.56 -143.17 8.69
N ALA A 324 -3.05 -143.78 7.60
CA ALA A 324 -2.00 -143.19 6.77
C ALA A 324 -2.48 -141.90 6.07
N GLY A 325 -3.71 -141.90 5.54
CA GLY A 325 -4.36 -140.69 5.01
C GLY A 325 -4.49 -139.59 6.06
N ASN A 326 -4.98 -139.92 7.26
CA ASN A 326 -5.10 -138.97 8.36
C ASN A 326 -3.73 -138.43 8.83
N THR A 327 -2.69 -139.26 8.87
CA THR A 327 -1.31 -138.81 9.17
C THR A 327 -0.83 -137.79 8.13
N THR A 328 -1.14 -138.02 6.84
CA THR A 328 -0.81 -137.10 5.75
C THR A 328 -1.56 -135.78 5.88
N ASN A 329 -2.86 -135.82 6.20
CA ASN A 329 -3.67 -134.62 6.44
C ASN A 329 -3.17 -133.82 7.66
N ILE A 330 -2.76 -134.49 8.74
CA ILE A 330 -2.15 -133.85 9.92
C ILE A 330 -0.83 -133.16 9.54
N ALA A 331 -0.01 -133.76 8.67
CA ALA A 331 1.22 -133.13 8.18
C ALA A 331 0.93 -131.87 7.33
N SER A 332 -0.09 -131.90 6.45
CA SER A 332 -0.53 -130.71 5.71
C SER A 332 -0.97 -129.61 6.68
N ASN A 333 -1.92 -129.92 7.56
CA ASN A 333 -2.44 -128.96 8.55
C ASN A 333 -1.33 -128.36 9.42
N THR A 334 -0.28 -129.12 9.74
CA THR A 334 0.90 -128.63 10.49
C THR A 334 1.70 -127.60 9.67
N SER A 335 1.85 -127.84 8.36
CA SER A 335 2.47 -126.88 7.43
C SER A 335 1.61 -125.61 7.27
N ASP A 336 0.29 -125.77 7.13
CA ASP A 336 -0.66 -124.66 6.99
C ASP A 336 -0.70 -123.77 8.26
N ILE A 337 -0.66 -124.38 9.45
CA ILE A 337 -0.50 -123.67 10.74
C ILE A 337 0.84 -122.91 10.79
N SER A 338 1.92 -123.47 10.26
CA SER A 338 3.23 -122.79 10.17
C SER A 338 3.17 -121.57 9.24
N ASN A 339 2.51 -121.70 8.08
CA ASN A 339 2.31 -120.62 7.13
C ASN A 339 1.44 -119.49 7.72
N LEU A 340 0.33 -119.84 8.37
CA LEU A 340 -0.52 -118.89 9.09
C LEU A 340 0.22 -118.15 10.20
N LYS A 341 1.13 -118.83 10.93
CA LYS A 341 1.98 -118.21 11.95
C LYS A 341 2.98 -117.20 11.36
N ASN A 342 3.54 -117.50 10.18
CA ASN A 342 4.43 -116.58 9.47
C ASN A 342 3.67 -115.35 8.93
N GLN A 343 2.44 -115.55 8.41
CA GLN A 343 1.55 -114.46 8.03
C GLN A 343 1.20 -113.59 9.25
N GLN A 344 0.83 -114.19 10.37
CA GLN A 344 0.52 -113.46 11.61
C GLN A 344 1.71 -112.61 12.11
N GLY A 345 2.96 -113.09 12.00
CA GLY A 345 4.16 -112.29 12.30
C GLY A 345 4.33 -111.09 11.36
N THR A 346 3.96 -111.24 10.09
CA THR A 346 3.97 -110.17 9.09
C THR A 346 2.86 -109.14 9.40
N ASP A 347 1.66 -109.59 9.73
CA ASP A 347 0.52 -108.75 10.07
C ASP A 347 0.77 -107.93 11.35
N VAL A 348 1.35 -108.55 12.39
CA VAL A 348 1.79 -107.86 13.62
C VAL A 348 2.84 -106.78 13.31
N THR A 349 3.75 -107.05 12.38
CA THR A 349 4.75 -106.06 11.93
C THR A 349 4.10 -104.89 11.19
N ASN A 350 3.15 -105.18 10.31
CA ASN A 350 2.37 -104.16 9.59
C ASN A 350 1.53 -103.30 10.55
N ILE A 351 0.85 -103.91 11.52
CA ILE A 351 0.10 -103.21 12.57
C ILE A 351 1.01 -102.30 13.39
N SER A 352 2.21 -102.77 13.78
CA SER A 352 3.18 -101.94 14.51
C SER A 352 3.64 -100.72 13.70
N ASN A 353 3.78 -100.86 12.37
CA ASN A 353 4.17 -99.74 11.51
C ASN A 353 3.00 -98.76 11.28
N LEU A 354 1.77 -99.25 11.13
CA LEU A 354 0.57 -98.41 11.07
C LEU A 354 0.35 -97.63 12.38
N GLN A 355 0.62 -98.24 13.54
CA GLN A 355 0.56 -97.57 14.85
C GLN A 355 1.61 -96.44 14.97
N LYS A 356 2.82 -96.62 14.42
CA LYS A 356 3.83 -95.55 14.37
C LYS A 356 3.39 -94.40 13.47
N GLN A 357 2.87 -94.70 12.28
CA GLN A 357 2.33 -93.69 11.36
C GLN A 357 1.18 -92.91 12.02
N GLN A 358 0.25 -93.60 12.67
CA GLN A 358 -0.86 -92.98 13.40
C GLN A 358 -0.37 -92.02 14.51
N ALA A 359 0.71 -92.36 15.21
CA ALA A 359 1.31 -91.46 16.20
C ALA A 359 1.94 -90.21 15.56
N THR A 360 2.60 -90.35 14.41
CA THR A 360 3.09 -89.22 13.61
C THR A 360 1.95 -88.34 13.11
N ASP A 361 0.87 -88.92 12.60
CA ASP A 361 -0.29 -88.19 12.10
C ASP A 361 -1.01 -87.42 13.23
N VAL A 362 -1.15 -88.02 14.41
CA VAL A 362 -1.67 -87.35 15.62
C VAL A 362 -0.77 -86.18 16.03
N SER A 363 0.56 -86.32 15.94
CA SER A 363 1.50 -85.23 16.21
C SER A 363 1.36 -84.07 15.20
N ASN A 364 1.19 -84.40 13.91
CA ASN A 364 0.95 -83.42 12.85
C ASN A 364 -0.40 -82.69 13.02
N ILE A 365 -1.45 -83.41 13.42
CA ILE A 365 -2.77 -82.84 13.74
C ILE A 365 -2.68 -81.90 14.95
N ALA A 366 -1.92 -82.25 15.98
CA ALA A 366 -1.68 -81.37 17.13
C ALA A 366 -0.93 -80.08 16.73
N GLY A 367 0.12 -80.19 15.91
CA GLY A 367 0.83 -79.02 15.36
C GLY A 367 -0.08 -78.11 14.53
N ASN A 368 -0.89 -78.69 13.64
CA ASN A 368 -1.88 -77.94 12.85
C ASN A 368 -2.96 -77.28 13.74
N THR A 369 -3.35 -77.91 14.85
CA THR A 369 -4.29 -77.33 15.82
C THR A 369 -3.70 -76.08 16.49
N THR A 370 -2.42 -76.12 16.85
CA THR A 370 -1.69 -74.94 17.38
C THR A 370 -1.58 -73.83 16.34
N ASN A 371 -1.28 -74.16 15.09
CA ASN A 371 -1.22 -73.18 13.99
C ASN A 371 -2.59 -72.52 13.74
N ILE A 372 -3.69 -73.29 13.77
CA ILE A 372 -5.06 -72.77 13.67
C ILE A 372 -5.38 -71.83 14.84
N ALA A 373 -4.94 -72.14 16.06
CA ALA A 373 -5.10 -71.28 17.22
C ALA A 373 -4.33 -69.95 17.08
N SER A 374 -3.08 -69.97 16.58
CA SER A 374 -2.32 -68.76 16.27
C SER A 374 -3.04 -67.90 15.23
N ASN A 375 -3.37 -68.50 14.07
CA ASN A 375 -4.07 -67.80 12.99
C ASN A 375 -5.41 -67.18 13.45
N THR A 376 -6.12 -67.83 14.38
CA THR A 376 -7.36 -67.30 14.98
C THR A 376 -7.09 -66.06 15.84
N SER A 377 -5.97 -66.04 16.58
CA SER A 377 -5.49 -64.87 17.32
C SER A 377 -5.11 -63.72 16.37
N ASP A 378 -4.36 -64.04 15.31
CA ASP A 378 -3.92 -63.06 14.30
C ASP A 378 -5.10 -62.43 13.55
N ILE A 379 -6.11 -63.23 13.18
CA ILE A 379 -7.38 -62.74 12.61
C ILE A 379 -8.11 -61.82 13.60
N SER A 380 -8.09 -62.11 14.90
CA SER A 380 -8.67 -61.26 15.94
C SER A 380 -7.93 -59.91 16.06
N ASN A 381 -6.59 -59.94 16.01
CA ASN A 381 -5.76 -58.74 16.02
C ASN A 381 -5.97 -57.87 14.77
N LEU A 382 -6.01 -58.48 13.59
CA LEU A 382 -6.34 -57.80 12.32
C LEU A 382 -7.74 -57.17 12.35
N LYS A 383 -8.73 -57.83 12.96
CA LYS A 383 -10.09 -57.29 13.14
C LYS A 383 -10.11 -56.07 14.08
N ASN A 384 -9.31 -56.08 15.14
CA ASN A 384 -9.17 -54.93 16.05
C ASN A 384 -8.44 -53.75 15.37
N GLN A 385 -7.42 -54.02 14.58
CA GLN A 385 -6.76 -53.00 13.74
C GLN A 385 -7.75 -52.40 12.75
N GLN A 386 -8.51 -53.23 12.02
CA GLN A 386 -9.52 -52.79 11.06
C GLN A 386 -10.61 -51.91 11.70
N GLY A 387 -11.02 -52.18 12.95
CA GLY A 387 -11.93 -51.30 13.71
C GLY A 387 -11.31 -49.94 14.05
N THR A 388 -10.00 -49.91 14.33
CA THR A 388 -9.22 -48.68 14.55
C THR A 388 -9.11 -47.88 13.24
N ASP A 389 -8.82 -48.54 12.12
CA ASP A 389 -8.70 -47.92 10.81
C ASP A 389 -10.04 -47.32 10.34
N VAL A 390 -11.16 -48.03 10.55
CA VAL A 390 -12.52 -47.50 10.29
C VAL A 390 -12.80 -46.25 11.13
N THR A 391 -12.35 -46.21 12.38
CA THR A 391 -12.49 -45.04 13.27
C THR A 391 -11.66 -43.85 12.76
N ASN A 392 -10.42 -44.11 12.33
CA ASN A 392 -9.55 -43.10 11.72
C ASN A 392 -10.13 -42.55 10.41
N ILE A 393 -10.67 -43.42 9.55
CA ILE A 393 -11.36 -43.05 8.30
C ILE A 393 -12.59 -42.16 8.61
N ALA A 394 -13.36 -42.48 9.66
CA ALA A 394 -14.49 -41.65 10.08
C ALA A 394 -14.06 -40.26 10.58
N SER A 395 -12.96 -40.15 11.32
CA SER A 395 -12.40 -38.84 11.71
C SER A 395 -11.90 -38.06 10.50
N ASN A 396 -11.08 -38.66 9.65
CA ASN A 396 -10.59 -38.03 8.43
C ASN A 396 -11.74 -37.56 7.52
N THR A 397 -12.85 -38.30 7.45
CA THR A 397 -14.06 -37.91 6.72
C THR A 397 -14.72 -36.66 7.31
N LYS A 398 -14.73 -36.53 8.65
CA LYS A 398 -15.21 -35.33 9.35
C LYS A 398 -14.29 -34.13 9.06
N ASP A 399 -12.98 -34.33 9.08
CA ASP A 399 -12.01 -33.26 8.87
C ASP A 399 -11.98 -32.78 7.41
N ILE A 400 -12.11 -33.69 6.43
CA ILE A 400 -12.37 -33.34 5.03
C ILE A 400 -13.65 -32.50 4.89
N LYS A 401 -14.70 -32.81 5.64
CA LYS A 401 -15.97 -32.04 5.63
C LYS A 401 -15.79 -30.66 6.25
N ASN A 402 -14.98 -30.52 7.31
CA ASN A 402 -14.60 -29.23 7.91
C ASN A 402 -13.78 -28.39 6.92
N ILE A 403 -12.74 -28.96 6.31
CA ILE A 403 -11.88 -28.31 5.30
C ILE A 403 -12.72 -27.83 4.11
N LYS A 404 -13.63 -28.66 3.60
CA LYS A 404 -14.54 -28.28 2.50
C LYS A 404 -15.50 -27.16 2.88
N THR A 405 -15.86 -27.05 4.15
CA THR A 405 -16.68 -25.93 4.67
C THR A 405 -15.85 -24.65 4.76
N GLN A 406 -14.60 -24.73 5.24
CA GLN A 406 -13.68 -23.59 5.27
C GLN A 406 -13.37 -23.08 3.85
N GLN A 407 -13.10 -23.97 2.90
CA GLN A 407 -12.89 -23.61 1.49
C GLN A 407 -14.07 -22.84 0.89
N ALA A 408 -15.32 -23.14 1.28
CA ALA A 408 -16.49 -22.39 0.83
C ALA A 408 -16.50 -20.96 1.41
N THR A 409 -16.12 -20.79 2.68
CA THR A 409 -15.92 -19.48 3.32
C THR A 409 -14.79 -18.71 2.62
N ASP A 410 -13.66 -19.34 2.35
CA ASP A 410 -12.51 -18.72 1.70
C ASP A 410 -12.84 -18.26 0.27
N VAL A 411 -13.58 -19.06 -0.50
CA VAL A 411 -14.10 -18.67 -1.82
C VAL A 411 -15.04 -17.46 -1.73
N SER A 412 -15.91 -17.39 -0.71
CA SER A 412 -16.78 -16.23 -0.47
C SER A 412 -15.98 -14.96 -0.13
N ASN A 413 -14.92 -15.09 0.69
CA ASN A 413 -14.00 -14.01 1.01
C ASN A 413 -13.22 -13.54 -0.24
N ILE A 414 -12.77 -14.47 -1.10
CA ILE A 414 -12.09 -14.16 -2.36
C ILE A 414 -13.04 -13.43 -3.33
N ALA A 415 -14.31 -13.84 -3.44
CA ALA A 415 -15.30 -13.14 -4.26
C ALA A 415 -15.60 -11.72 -3.75
N SER A 416 -15.68 -11.54 -2.43
CA SER A 416 -15.85 -10.24 -1.78
C SER A 416 -14.63 -9.34 -2.05
N ASN A 417 -13.41 -9.85 -1.88
CA ASN A 417 -12.18 -9.13 -2.18
C ASN A 417 -12.04 -8.77 -3.67
N THR A 418 -12.47 -9.66 -4.57
CA THR A 418 -12.51 -9.40 -6.02
C THR A 418 -13.45 -8.23 -6.35
N THR A 419 -14.60 -8.16 -5.67
CA THR A 419 -15.56 -7.06 -5.80
C THR A 419 -14.96 -5.73 -5.29
N ASN A 420 -14.28 -5.75 -4.16
CA ASN A 420 -13.58 -4.57 -3.62
C ASN A 420 -12.44 -4.08 -4.55
N ILE A 421 -11.67 -5.01 -5.14
CA ILE A 421 -10.64 -4.69 -6.14
C ILE A 421 -11.26 -4.04 -7.38
N ALA A 422 -12.42 -4.51 -7.84
CA ALA A 422 -13.13 -3.90 -8.96
C ALA A 422 -13.60 -2.46 -8.64
N SER A 423 -14.12 -2.22 -7.43
CA SER A 423 -14.48 -0.85 -6.98
C SER A 423 -13.24 0.06 -6.97
N ASN A 424 -12.17 -0.36 -6.28
CA ASN A 424 -10.93 0.41 -6.19
C ASN A 424 -10.32 0.71 -7.58
N THR A 425 -10.45 -0.22 -8.54
CA THR A 425 -10.02 0.00 -9.93
C THR A 425 -10.84 1.09 -10.62
N SER A 426 -12.14 1.14 -10.36
CA SER A 426 -13.04 2.21 -10.83
C SER A 426 -12.67 3.56 -10.21
N ASP A 427 -12.43 3.60 -8.89
CA ASP A 427 -12.05 4.81 -8.17
C ASP A 427 -10.69 5.36 -8.63
N ILE A 428 -9.71 4.50 -8.90
CA ILE A 428 -8.43 4.86 -9.52
C ILE A 428 -8.64 5.46 -10.92
N SER A 429 -9.57 4.92 -11.71
CA SER A 429 -9.92 5.46 -13.03
C SER A 429 -10.55 6.85 -12.94
N ASN A 430 -11.44 7.07 -11.96
CA ASN A 430 -12.06 8.36 -11.68
C ASN A 430 -11.02 9.39 -11.23
N LEU A 431 -10.13 9.03 -10.30
CA LEU A 431 -9.02 9.89 -9.84
C LEU A 431 -8.05 10.24 -10.97
N LYS A 432 -7.73 9.29 -11.86
CA LYS A 432 -6.90 9.53 -13.05
C LYS A 432 -7.57 10.49 -14.04
N THR A 433 -8.90 10.42 -14.15
CA THR A 433 -9.69 11.34 -14.98
C THR A 433 -9.69 12.75 -14.38
N GLN A 434 -9.90 12.88 -13.07
CA GLN A 434 -9.79 14.17 -12.36
C GLN A 434 -8.38 14.78 -12.49
N GLN A 435 -7.33 13.97 -12.35
CA GLN A 435 -5.95 14.43 -12.54
C GLN A 435 -5.71 15.00 -13.96
N GLY A 436 -6.36 14.44 -15.00
CA GLY A 436 -6.32 15.01 -16.35
C GLY A 436 -6.99 16.39 -16.44
N THR A 437 -8.12 16.57 -15.77
CA THR A 437 -8.79 17.88 -15.62
C THR A 437 -7.91 18.88 -14.86
N ASP A 438 -7.30 18.46 -13.75
CA ASP A 438 -6.45 19.33 -12.93
C ASP A 438 -5.19 19.77 -13.68
N VAL A 439 -4.54 18.88 -14.43
CA VAL A 439 -3.41 19.22 -15.32
C VAL A 439 -3.84 20.22 -16.40
N THR A 440 -5.05 20.07 -16.95
CA THR A 440 -5.61 21.01 -17.93
C THR A 440 -5.87 22.40 -17.32
N ASN A 441 -6.41 22.44 -16.10
CA ASN A 441 -6.63 23.69 -15.35
C ASN A 441 -5.29 24.37 -14.99
N ILE A 442 -4.28 23.60 -14.58
CA ILE A 442 -2.92 24.11 -14.32
C ILE A 442 -2.30 24.69 -15.60
N ALA A 443 -2.51 24.06 -16.77
CA ALA A 443 -2.06 24.59 -18.05
C ALA A 443 -2.76 25.91 -18.43
N SER A 444 -4.07 26.05 -18.18
CA SER A 444 -4.78 27.33 -18.36
C SER A 444 -4.20 28.41 -17.45
N ASN A 445 -4.15 28.15 -16.13
CA ASN A 445 -3.62 29.09 -15.14
C ASN A 445 -2.17 29.52 -15.46
N THR A 446 -1.36 28.62 -16.03
CA THR A 446 0.01 28.93 -16.49
C THR A 446 0.02 29.92 -17.65
N ASN A 447 -0.92 29.82 -18.59
CA ASN A 447 -1.10 30.81 -19.66
C ASN A 447 -1.64 32.13 -19.12
N ASP A 448 -2.58 32.12 -18.18
CA ASP A 448 -3.14 33.33 -17.58
C ASP A 448 -2.08 34.11 -16.79
N ILE A 449 -1.23 33.43 -16.01
CA ILE A 449 -0.05 34.02 -15.35
C ILE A 449 0.92 34.62 -16.38
N LYS A 450 1.13 33.96 -17.53
CA LYS A 450 1.99 34.46 -18.62
C LYS A 450 1.41 35.71 -19.29
N ASN A 451 0.09 35.77 -19.46
CA ASN A 451 -0.62 36.93 -19.97
C ASN A 451 -0.53 38.11 -18.99
N VAL A 452 -0.83 37.88 -17.69
CA VAL A 452 -0.68 38.89 -16.63
C VAL A 452 0.75 39.43 -16.55
N LYS A 453 1.76 38.56 -16.63
CA LYS A 453 3.18 38.99 -16.64
C LYS A 453 3.54 39.84 -17.88
N THR A 454 2.90 39.58 -19.02
CA THR A 454 3.09 40.37 -20.25
C THR A 454 2.41 41.74 -20.14
N GLN A 455 1.21 41.80 -19.54
CA GLN A 455 0.55 43.06 -19.20
C GLN A 455 1.38 43.86 -18.19
N GLN A 456 1.87 43.24 -17.11
CA GLN A 456 2.71 43.89 -16.10
C GLN A 456 3.98 44.52 -16.71
N ALA A 457 4.63 43.85 -17.67
CA ALA A 457 5.77 44.43 -18.38
C ALA A 457 5.38 45.66 -19.22
N THR A 458 4.18 45.66 -19.79
CA THR A 458 3.60 46.80 -20.52
C THR A 458 3.28 47.96 -19.57
N ASP A 459 2.68 47.67 -18.42
CA ASP A 459 2.34 48.67 -17.40
C ASP A 459 3.59 49.31 -16.78
N VAL A 460 4.64 48.53 -16.52
CA VAL A 460 5.95 49.05 -16.09
C VAL A 460 6.57 49.99 -17.14
N SER A 461 6.46 49.67 -18.43
CA SER A 461 6.89 50.56 -19.51
C SER A 461 6.09 51.86 -19.54
N ASN A 462 4.76 51.77 -19.40
CA ASN A 462 3.87 52.93 -19.31
C ASN A 462 4.17 53.81 -18.09
N ILE A 463 4.45 53.21 -16.93
CA ILE A 463 4.89 53.93 -15.71
C ILE A 463 6.21 54.65 -15.97
N ALA A 464 7.20 53.99 -16.57
CA ALA A 464 8.50 54.62 -16.87
C ALA A 464 8.38 55.81 -17.83
N MET A 465 7.53 55.72 -18.86
CA MET A 465 7.21 56.85 -19.74
C MET A 465 6.52 57.98 -18.98
N ASN A 466 5.55 57.67 -18.12
CA ASN A 466 4.87 58.67 -17.29
C ASN A 466 5.82 59.36 -16.30
N THR A 467 6.75 58.63 -15.68
CA THR A 467 7.80 59.22 -14.83
C THR A 467 8.68 60.20 -15.63
N SER A 468 9.09 59.83 -16.85
CA SER A 468 9.87 60.72 -17.72
C SER A 468 9.10 62.00 -18.07
N ASN A 469 7.82 61.87 -18.45
CA ASN A 469 6.94 63.00 -18.75
C ASN A 469 6.76 63.94 -17.55
N ILE A 470 6.60 63.38 -16.34
CA ILE A 470 6.48 64.16 -15.10
C ILE A 470 7.77 64.94 -14.81
N SER A 471 8.94 64.31 -14.95
CA SER A 471 10.23 65.01 -14.76
C SER A 471 10.40 66.17 -15.75
N GLN A 472 10.03 66.00 -17.03
CA GLN A 472 10.06 67.08 -18.02
C GLN A 472 9.12 68.24 -17.63
N LEU A 473 7.89 67.93 -17.17
CA LEU A 473 6.94 68.94 -16.71
C LEU A 473 7.45 69.71 -15.47
N GLN A 474 8.06 69.02 -14.50
CA GLN A 474 8.67 69.67 -13.33
C GLN A 474 9.78 70.65 -13.73
N THR A 475 10.64 70.28 -14.70
CA THR A 475 11.67 71.17 -15.24
C THR A 475 11.08 72.43 -15.88
N ILE A 476 9.98 72.30 -16.63
CA ILE A 476 9.28 73.42 -17.28
C ILE A 476 8.62 74.36 -16.26
N VAL A 477 8.00 73.84 -15.21
CA VAL A 477 7.34 74.65 -14.16
C VAL A 477 8.38 75.46 -13.37
N ASN A 478 9.46 74.81 -12.91
CA ASN A 478 10.51 75.48 -12.13
C ASN A 478 11.23 76.59 -12.91
N GLY A 479 11.28 76.50 -14.23
CA GLY A 479 11.90 77.51 -15.11
C GLY A 479 11.06 78.77 -15.35
N LYS A 480 9.81 78.86 -14.86
CA LYS A 480 8.88 79.97 -15.20
C LYS A 480 8.37 80.80 -14.03
N VAL A 481 8.67 80.46 -12.77
CA VAL A 481 8.20 81.20 -11.59
C VAL A 481 9.37 81.84 -10.86
N ALA A 482 9.49 83.17 -10.97
CA ALA A 482 10.37 83.93 -10.08
C ALA A 482 9.81 83.90 -8.66
N THR A 483 10.61 83.44 -7.70
CA THR A 483 10.20 83.36 -6.30
C THR A 483 10.44 84.68 -5.59
N CYS A 484 9.42 85.17 -4.89
CA CYS A 484 9.55 86.24 -3.90
C CYS A 484 9.36 85.64 -2.51
N GLN A 485 10.27 85.97 -1.59
CA GLN A 485 10.29 85.52 -0.21
C GLN A 485 10.33 86.73 0.72
N VAL A 486 9.81 86.58 1.93
CA VAL A 486 9.97 87.59 2.98
C VAL A 486 11.27 87.28 3.74
N VAL A 487 12.23 88.20 3.69
CA VAL A 487 13.56 88.06 4.28
C VAL A 487 13.84 89.30 5.13
N ASN A 488 14.18 89.11 6.40
CA ASN A 488 14.41 90.20 7.37
C ASN A 488 13.26 91.23 7.48
N GLY A 489 12.03 90.84 7.14
CA GLY A 489 10.84 91.70 7.13
C GLY A 489 10.60 92.44 5.81
N GLY A 490 11.56 92.43 4.88
CA GLY A 490 11.39 92.97 3.53
C GLY A 490 10.93 91.93 2.52
N LEU A 491 10.30 92.38 1.42
CA LEU A 491 9.95 91.51 0.29
C LEU A 491 11.13 91.44 -0.69
N GLN A 492 11.73 90.27 -0.83
CA GLN A 492 12.83 90.01 -1.76
C GLN A 492 12.37 89.07 -2.89
N CYS A 493 12.33 89.57 -4.11
CA CYS A 493 12.17 88.74 -5.32
C CYS A 493 13.54 88.29 -5.87
N THR A 494 13.56 87.20 -6.65
CA THR A 494 14.80 86.72 -7.28
C THR A 494 15.51 87.85 -8.06
N TYR A 495 16.83 87.99 -7.86
CA TYR A 495 17.68 89.08 -8.37
C TYR A 495 17.47 90.48 -7.78
N ALA A 496 16.57 90.66 -6.81
CA ALA A 496 16.47 91.89 -6.02
C ALA A 496 17.30 91.80 -4.73
N GLN A 497 17.77 92.96 -4.24
CA GLN A 497 18.53 93.13 -3.01
C GLN A 497 17.77 94.04 -2.05
N ALA A 498 17.06 93.41 -1.12
CA ALA A 498 16.61 94.01 0.14
C ALA A 498 17.76 93.94 1.14
N LYS A 499 18.21 95.07 1.68
CA LYS A 499 19.33 95.18 2.64
C LYS A 499 19.00 96.04 3.86
N GLY A 500 18.00 96.90 3.77
CA GLY A 500 17.49 97.65 4.91
C GLY A 500 16.58 96.79 5.78
N THR A 501 16.26 97.26 6.99
CA THR A 501 15.14 96.69 7.76
C THR A 501 13.83 97.28 7.24
N ASN A 502 12.79 96.46 7.10
CA ASN A 502 11.45 96.86 6.62
C ASN A 502 11.42 97.50 5.21
N ASP A 503 12.31 97.07 4.32
CA ASP A 503 12.42 97.60 2.96
C ASP A 503 11.63 96.78 1.92
N VAL A 504 11.58 97.27 0.67
CA VAL A 504 10.90 96.59 -0.45
C VAL A 504 11.80 96.61 -1.68
N ALA A 505 12.26 95.44 -2.14
CA ALA A 505 13.11 95.31 -3.32
C ALA A 505 12.46 94.38 -4.37
N ALA A 506 11.91 94.96 -5.44
CA ALA A 506 11.14 94.24 -6.45
C ALA A 506 11.54 94.63 -7.88
N GLY A 507 12.40 93.82 -8.50
CA GLY A 507 12.88 93.99 -9.87
C GLY A 507 14.26 93.37 -10.06
N ASN A 508 14.64 93.03 -11.30
CA ASN A 508 15.96 92.47 -11.57
C ASN A 508 17.04 93.54 -11.30
N GLY A 509 17.95 93.30 -10.37
CA GLY A 509 18.94 94.30 -9.94
C GLY A 509 18.38 95.43 -9.07
N ALA A 510 17.12 95.35 -8.62
CA ALA A 510 16.57 96.33 -7.67
C ALA A 510 17.35 96.29 -6.34
N LEU A 511 17.71 97.46 -5.80
CA LEU A 511 18.51 97.63 -4.59
C LEU A 511 17.84 98.61 -3.64
N ALA A 512 17.18 98.07 -2.61
CA ALA A 512 16.77 98.82 -1.43
C ALA A 512 17.88 98.67 -0.38
N ASN A 513 18.50 99.78 0.01
CA ASN A 513 19.72 99.78 0.83
C ASN A 513 19.58 100.53 2.16
N GLY A 514 18.62 101.47 2.25
CA GLY A 514 18.29 102.15 3.50
C GLY A 514 17.17 101.45 4.27
N THR A 515 17.12 101.67 5.57
CA THR A 515 16.00 101.26 6.42
C THR A 515 14.70 101.90 5.93
N SER A 516 13.63 101.10 5.83
CA SER A 516 12.34 101.51 5.27
C SER A 516 12.41 102.10 3.85
N SER A 517 13.41 101.72 3.04
CA SER A 517 13.54 102.17 1.65
C SER A 517 12.75 101.30 0.67
N ILE A 518 12.40 101.84 -0.49
CA ILE A 518 11.59 101.16 -1.51
C ILE A 518 12.32 101.25 -2.86
N ALA A 519 12.65 100.11 -3.46
CA ALA A 519 13.25 99.99 -4.79
C ALA A 519 12.40 99.04 -5.66
N ILE A 520 11.58 99.61 -6.54
CA ILE A 520 10.64 98.86 -7.40
C ILE A 520 10.92 99.18 -8.86
N GLY A 521 11.36 98.18 -9.62
CA GLY A 521 11.78 98.31 -11.02
C GLY A 521 13.15 97.67 -11.25
N THR A 522 13.41 97.25 -12.49
CA THR A 522 14.73 96.73 -12.89
C THR A 522 15.80 97.80 -12.64
N ASN A 523 16.90 97.44 -11.98
CA ASN A 523 17.97 98.34 -11.53
C ASN A 523 17.53 99.57 -10.69
N ALA A 524 16.31 99.58 -10.13
CA ALA A 524 15.86 100.64 -9.23
C ALA A 524 16.75 100.68 -7.97
N THR A 525 17.21 101.86 -7.55
CA THR A 525 18.16 102.01 -6.43
C THR A 525 17.70 103.06 -5.43
N ALA A 526 17.43 102.64 -4.19
CA ALA A 526 17.09 103.50 -3.06
C ALA A 526 18.17 103.37 -1.97
N THR A 527 19.07 104.35 -1.88
CA THR A 527 20.34 104.20 -1.13
C THR A 527 20.21 104.47 0.37
N TYR A 528 19.38 105.44 0.77
CA TYR A 528 19.31 106.00 2.13
C TYR A 528 17.97 105.69 2.82
N ASN A 529 17.88 106.01 4.12
CA ASN A 529 16.72 105.68 4.94
C ASN A 529 15.46 106.38 4.42
N GLY A 530 14.36 105.65 4.28
CA GLY A 530 13.12 106.18 3.72
C GLY A 530 13.20 106.63 2.25
N ALA A 531 14.29 106.34 1.53
CA ALA A 531 14.40 106.68 0.12
C ALA A 531 13.47 105.81 -0.74
N VAL A 532 12.88 106.39 -1.79
CA VAL A 532 11.88 105.73 -2.64
C VAL A 532 12.29 105.84 -4.11
N ALA A 533 12.64 104.72 -4.75
CA ALA A 533 12.97 104.60 -6.16
C ALA A 533 11.96 103.66 -6.85
N ILE A 534 11.10 104.20 -7.72
CA ILE A 534 10.04 103.45 -8.41
C ILE A 534 10.13 103.69 -9.92
N GLY A 535 10.64 102.73 -10.66
CA GLY A 535 10.82 102.74 -12.11
C GLY A 535 12.09 102.01 -12.55
N ASP A 536 12.13 101.54 -13.80
CA ASP A 536 13.35 100.98 -14.41
C ASP A 536 14.49 102.02 -14.37
N GLY A 537 15.61 101.69 -13.75
CA GLY A 537 16.74 102.60 -13.54
C GLY A 537 16.45 103.82 -12.64
N ALA A 538 15.35 103.83 -11.88
CA ALA A 538 15.07 104.93 -10.94
C ALA A 538 16.10 104.98 -9.81
N ARG A 539 16.58 106.18 -9.44
CA ARG A 539 17.69 106.39 -8.49
C ARG A 539 17.33 107.44 -7.43
N ALA A 540 17.04 106.99 -6.22
CA ALA A 540 16.89 107.83 -5.03
C ALA A 540 18.15 107.67 -4.15
N VAL A 541 19.13 108.53 -4.37
CA VAL A 541 20.53 108.32 -3.95
C VAL A 541 21.05 109.39 -2.99
N ALA A 542 20.13 110.01 -2.24
CA ALA A 542 20.42 110.98 -1.18
C ALA A 542 19.40 110.85 -0.03
N ASP A 543 19.63 111.55 1.08
CA ASP A 543 18.92 111.32 2.35
C ASP A 543 17.99 112.50 2.74
N PRO A 544 16.67 112.27 2.91
CA PRO A 544 15.85 111.29 2.18
C PRO A 544 15.56 111.80 0.75
N ALA A 545 15.31 110.90 -0.20
CA ALA A 545 15.07 111.24 -1.60
C ALA A 545 13.99 110.37 -2.26
N THR A 546 13.26 110.92 -3.22
CA THR A 546 12.15 110.25 -3.92
C THR A 546 12.30 110.36 -5.43
N ALA A 547 12.50 109.24 -6.13
CA ALA A 547 12.61 109.14 -7.58
C ALA A 547 11.53 108.21 -8.16
N ILE A 548 10.57 108.75 -8.90
CA ILE A 548 9.43 108.01 -9.45
C ILE A 548 9.36 108.23 -10.97
N GLY A 549 9.50 107.16 -11.74
CA GLY A 549 9.59 107.15 -13.20
C GLY A 549 10.89 106.50 -13.68
N ALA A 550 10.86 105.90 -14.87
CA ALA A 550 12.03 105.24 -15.44
C ALA A 550 13.20 106.23 -15.61
N ASN A 551 14.38 105.89 -15.10
CA ASN A 551 15.57 106.74 -15.03
C ASN A 551 15.35 108.10 -14.34
N ALA A 552 14.35 108.23 -13.47
CA ALA A 552 14.21 109.39 -12.57
C ALA A 552 15.36 109.40 -11.54
N GLN A 553 15.92 110.57 -11.23
CA GLN A 553 17.08 110.73 -10.37
C GLN A 553 16.87 111.81 -9.32
N ALA A 554 16.77 111.40 -8.05
CA ALA A 554 16.75 112.28 -6.89
C ALA A 554 18.13 112.19 -6.23
N ASN A 555 19.00 113.16 -6.56
CA ASN A 555 20.44 113.13 -6.31
C ASN A 555 20.86 113.99 -5.10
N ALA A 556 19.94 114.74 -4.48
CA ALA A 556 20.23 115.64 -3.36
C ALA A 556 19.29 115.42 -2.16
N ASN A 557 19.71 115.85 -0.97
CA ASN A 557 18.93 115.68 0.25
C ASN A 557 17.57 116.40 0.12
N ASN A 558 16.51 115.75 0.60
CA ASN A 558 15.11 116.19 0.47
C ASN A 558 14.65 116.39 -0.99
N SER A 559 15.35 115.85 -1.99
CA SER A 559 14.99 116.03 -3.41
C SER A 559 13.94 115.02 -3.88
N THR A 560 13.09 115.47 -4.81
CA THR A 560 12.00 114.66 -5.38
C THR A 560 12.00 114.78 -6.90
N ALA A 561 12.15 113.68 -7.62
CA ALA A 561 12.13 113.59 -9.07
C ALA A 561 10.95 112.72 -9.51
N ILE A 562 9.91 113.33 -10.11
CA ILE A 562 8.68 112.65 -10.52
C ILE A 562 8.48 112.82 -12.03
N GLY A 563 8.66 111.73 -12.77
CA GLY A 563 8.61 111.66 -14.23
C GLY A 563 9.83 110.94 -14.79
N ALA A 564 9.68 110.20 -15.89
CA ALA A 564 10.79 109.49 -16.50
C ALA A 564 11.92 110.45 -16.92
N ASN A 565 13.18 110.12 -16.62
CA ASN A 565 14.35 110.98 -16.83
C ASN A 565 14.27 112.35 -16.11
N SER A 566 13.39 112.53 -15.12
CA SER A 566 13.41 113.73 -14.27
C SER A 566 14.62 113.70 -13.35
N THR A 567 15.22 114.86 -13.05
CA THR A 567 16.47 114.96 -12.29
C THR A 567 16.40 116.09 -11.26
N ALA A 568 16.40 115.76 -9.98
CA ALA A 568 16.42 116.73 -8.88
C ALA A 568 17.82 116.73 -8.22
N ASN A 569 18.60 117.78 -8.50
CA ASN A 569 19.97 117.99 -8.01
C ASN A 569 20.05 119.10 -6.95
N GLY A 570 19.03 119.95 -6.83
CA GLY A 570 18.93 120.95 -5.76
C GLY A 570 18.50 120.30 -4.45
N ILE A 571 19.13 120.69 -3.34
CA ILE A 571 18.67 120.33 -1.99
C ILE A 571 17.23 120.86 -1.79
N ASN A 572 16.33 120.02 -1.27
CA ASN A 572 14.92 120.37 -1.09
C ASN A 572 14.28 120.91 -2.39
N SER A 573 14.50 120.23 -3.52
CA SER A 573 13.96 120.60 -4.83
C SER A 573 13.13 119.50 -5.46
N VAL A 574 12.17 119.89 -6.30
CA VAL A 574 11.23 119.00 -6.97
C VAL A 574 11.37 119.13 -8.49
N ALA A 575 11.82 118.08 -9.17
CA ALA A 575 11.76 117.98 -10.62
C ALA A 575 10.46 117.27 -11.03
N LEU A 576 9.51 118.01 -11.61
CA LEU A 576 8.16 117.52 -11.89
C LEU A 576 7.89 117.43 -13.40
N GLY A 577 7.55 116.23 -13.87
CA GLY A 577 7.36 115.90 -15.28
C GLY A 577 8.58 115.21 -15.91
N GLN A 578 8.32 114.46 -16.99
CA GLN A 578 9.36 113.76 -17.76
C GLN A 578 10.46 114.75 -18.22
N GLY A 579 11.73 114.36 -18.09
CA GLY A 579 12.88 115.18 -18.49
C GLY A 579 13.08 116.50 -17.73
N SER A 580 12.26 116.80 -16.72
CA SER A 580 12.41 118.01 -15.91
C SER A 580 13.71 117.99 -15.09
N THR A 581 14.30 119.14 -14.83
CA THR A 581 15.54 119.26 -14.07
C THR A 581 15.44 120.39 -13.05
N ALA A 582 15.61 120.05 -11.77
CA ALA A 582 15.61 120.97 -10.65
C ALA A 582 17.03 121.09 -10.07
N ASN A 583 17.81 122.05 -10.58
CA ASN A 583 19.19 122.30 -10.13
C ASN A 583 19.28 123.35 -9.01
N ARG A 584 18.22 124.14 -8.77
CA ARG A 584 18.20 125.17 -7.72
C ARG A 584 17.58 124.59 -6.44
N ALA A 585 18.26 124.77 -5.31
CA ALA A 585 17.72 124.39 -4.01
C ALA A 585 16.41 125.16 -3.71
N ASN A 586 15.53 124.58 -2.89
CA ASN A 586 14.23 125.16 -2.51
C ASN A 586 13.40 125.60 -3.74
N SER A 587 13.25 124.73 -4.74
CA SER A 587 12.49 125.05 -5.96
C SER A 587 11.75 123.87 -6.58
N VAL A 588 10.59 124.15 -7.18
CA VAL A 588 9.88 123.22 -8.07
C VAL A 588 10.21 123.60 -9.51
N SER A 589 10.71 122.65 -10.29
CA SER A 589 10.99 122.80 -11.72
C SER A 589 10.07 121.90 -12.53
N VAL A 590 9.17 122.51 -13.29
CA VAL A 590 8.22 121.81 -14.18
C VAL A 590 8.81 121.54 -15.59
N GLY A 591 10.11 121.77 -15.77
CA GLY A 591 10.81 121.65 -17.05
C GLY A 591 12.33 121.60 -16.88
N ASN A 592 13.08 121.88 -17.94
CA ASN A 592 14.54 121.90 -17.95
C ASN A 592 15.03 123.07 -18.82
N ALA A 593 15.55 124.12 -18.19
CA ALA A 593 16.05 125.31 -18.88
C ALA A 593 17.24 125.00 -19.82
N SER A 594 18.06 124.00 -19.50
CA SER A 594 19.23 123.61 -20.29
C SER A 594 18.87 122.96 -21.64
N THR A 595 17.61 122.52 -21.82
CA THR A 595 17.10 121.92 -23.07
C THR A 595 15.96 122.71 -23.68
N GLY A 596 15.61 123.90 -23.12
CA GLY A 596 14.45 124.68 -23.53
C GLY A 596 13.09 124.06 -23.16
N LEU A 597 13.07 122.91 -22.47
CA LEU A 597 11.84 122.25 -22.04
C LEU A 597 11.13 123.10 -21.00
N THR A 598 10.04 123.75 -21.41
CA THR A 598 9.15 124.51 -20.53
C THR A 598 7.76 123.87 -20.52
N ARG A 599 7.01 124.08 -19.44
CA ARG A 599 5.60 123.66 -19.33
C ARG A 599 4.78 124.82 -18.78
N GLN A 600 3.57 124.98 -19.32
CA GLN A 600 2.58 125.86 -18.72
C GLN A 600 2.07 125.24 -17.42
N ILE A 601 1.85 126.08 -16.41
CA ILE A 601 1.11 125.70 -15.20
C ILE A 601 -0.32 126.21 -15.41
N THR A 602 -1.25 125.29 -15.68
CA THR A 602 -2.66 125.60 -15.98
C THR A 602 -3.54 125.37 -14.76
N ASN A 603 -4.79 125.84 -14.81
CA ASN A 603 -5.77 125.75 -13.70
C ASN A 603 -5.31 126.43 -12.40
N VAL A 604 -4.41 127.42 -12.49
CA VAL A 604 -3.97 128.27 -11.37
C VAL A 604 -5.07 129.28 -11.04
N ALA A 605 -5.55 129.27 -9.79
CA ALA A 605 -6.48 130.28 -9.29
C ALA A 605 -5.76 131.63 -9.06
N PRO A 606 -6.46 132.78 -9.13
CA PRO A 606 -5.86 134.09 -8.88
C PRO A 606 -5.15 134.16 -7.52
N GLY A 607 -3.89 134.59 -7.51
CA GLY A 607 -3.10 134.75 -6.29
C GLY A 607 -3.64 135.86 -5.40
N THR A 608 -3.63 135.62 -4.09
CA THR A 608 -4.17 136.51 -3.04
C THR A 608 -3.11 137.00 -2.05
N THR A 609 -2.01 136.26 -1.88
CA THR A 609 -0.86 136.64 -1.04
C THR A 609 0.36 136.99 -1.91
N PRO A 610 1.37 137.72 -1.37
CA PRO A 610 2.58 138.11 -2.13
C PRO A 610 3.43 136.94 -2.66
N ASN A 611 3.22 135.71 -2.17
CA ASN A 611 3.97 134.52 -2.57
C ASN A 611 3.17 133.59 -3.50
N ASP A 612 1.94 133.97 -3.87
CA ASP A 612 1.09 133.18 -4.76
C ASP A 612 1.50 133.38 -6.23
N VAL A 613 1.21 132.41 -7.10
CA VAL A 613 1.47 132.54 -8.54
C VAL A 613 0.48 133.52 -9.17
N ALA A 614 0.98 134.66 -9.65
CA ALA A 614 0.18 135.62 -10.40
C ALA A 614 -0.34 134.98 -11.71
N THR A 615 -1.66 135.00 -11.90
CA THR A 615 -2.29 134.45 -13.11
C THR A 615 -2.19 135.41 -14.29
N VAL A 616 -2.29 134.87 -15.52
CA VAL A 616 -2.34 135.69 -16.75
C VAL A 616 -3.51 136.69 -16.71
N GLY A 617 -4.66 136.31 -16.14
CA GLY A 617 -5.80 137.22 -15.96
C GLY A 617 -5.52 138.39 -15.01
N GLN A 618 -4.77 138.18 -13.93
CA GLN A 618 -4.33 139.26 -13.04
C GLN A 618 -3.33 140.20 -13.72
N LEU A 619 -2.38 139.64 -14.47
CA LEU A 619 -1.43 140.44 -15.26
C LEU A 619 -2.14 141.26 -16.35
N GLN A 620 -3.08 140.66 -17.07
CA GLN A 620 -3.91 141.35 -18.06
C GLN A 620 -4.76 142.46 -17.42
N GLY A 621 -5.34 142.23 -16.24
CA GLY A 621 -6.04 143.26 -15.49
C GLY A 621 -5.14 144.45 -15.11
N ALA A 622 -3.93 144.17 -14.61
CA ALA A 622 -2.96 145.21 -14.27
C ALA A 622 -2.47 146.00 -15.50
N VAL A 623 -2.20 145.31 -16.61
CA VAL A 623 -1.76 145.94 -17.88
C VAL A 623 -2.88 146.77 -18.51
N GLY A 624 -4.12 146.27 -18.53
CA GLY A 624 -5.27 147.01 -19.08
C GLY A 624 -5.54 148.32 -18.33
N GLN A 625 -5.40 148.32 -16.99
CA GLN A 625 -5.50 149.54 -16.18
C GLN A 625 -4.39 150.55 -16.52
N ALA A 626 -3.16 150.10 -16.79
CA ALA A 626 -2.06 150.96 -17.20
C ALA A 626 -2.24 151.51 -18.63
N GLN A 627 -2.74 150.69 -19.57
CA GLN A 627 -3.05 151.11 -20.94
C GLN A 627 -4.16 152.16 -20.98
N HIS A 628 -5.26 151.98 -20.22
CA HIS A 628 -6.31 152.98 -20.10
C HIS A 628 -5.80 154.32 -19.59
N TYR A 629 -4.88 154.33 -18.62
CA TYR A 629 -4.26 155.57 -18.13
C TYR A 629 -3.41 156.26 -19.22
N ALA A 630 -2.58 155.50 -19.94
CA ALA A 630 -1.76 156.04 -21.03
C ALA A 630 -2.62 156.62 -22.17
N ALA A 631 -3.69 155.92 -22.57
CA ALA A 631 -4.63 156.39 -23.59
C ALA A 631 -5.33 157.69 -23.19
N GLN A 632 -5.74 157.83 -21.93
CA GLN A 632 -6.38 159.04 -21.39
C GLN A 632 -5.47 160.26 -21.38
N VAL A 633 -4.15 160.08 -21.32
CA VAL A 633 -3.16 161.17 -21.45
C VAL A 633 -2.94 161.49 -22.93
N GLY A 634 -2.73 160.47 -23.77
CA GLY A 634 -2.51 160.63 -25.22
C GLY A 634 -3.61 161.41 -25.93
N SER A 635 -4.89 161.21 -25.55
CA SER A 635 -6.01 161.93 -26.15
C SER A 635 -5.96 163.43 -25.88
N VAL A 636 -5.58 163.83 -24.65
CA VAL A 636 -5.53 165.25 -24.24
C VAL A 636 -4.42 165.99 -24.99
N ASN A 637 -3.24 165.38 -25.08
CA ASN A 637 -2.11 165.95 -25.80
C ASN A 637 -2.43 166.10 -27.31
N ALA A 638 -3.12 165.12 -27.91
CA ALA A 638 -3.60 165.22 -29.29
C ALA A 638 -4.61 166.37 -29.49
N ALA A 639 -5.57 166.54 -28.56
CA ALA A 639 -6.54 167.65 -28.60
C ALA A 639 -5.83 169.00 -28.46
N ALA A 640 -4.87 169.09 -27.54
CA ALA A 640 -4.06 170.27 -27.29
C ALA A 640 -3.22 170.66 -28.52
N LEU A 641 -2.63 169.68 -29.22
CA LEU A 641 -1.88 169.93 -30.46
C LEU A 641 -2.78 170.49 -31.57
N ASN A 642 -3.96 169.89 -31.76
CA ASN A 642 -4.93 170.33 -32.77
C ASN A 642 -5.48 171.73 -32.48
N ALA A 643 -5.76 172.05 -31.21
CA ALA A 643 -6.15 173.39 -30.78
C ALA A 643 -5.03 174.40 -31.05
N ALA A 644 -3.78 174.05 -30.71
CA ALA A 644 -2.63 174.94 -30.84
C ALA A 644 -2.25 175.22 -32.30
N ALA A 645 -2.23 174.20 -33.15
CA ALA A 645 -1.98 174.35 -34.59
C ALA A 645 -3.05 175.23 -35.25
N SER A 646 -4.32 175.02 -34.90
CA SER A 646 -5.44 175.81 -35.39
C SER A 646 -5.32 177.28 -34.96
N ALA A 647 -5.04 177.55 -33.68
CA ALA A 647 -4.88 178.90 -33.16
C ALA A 647 -3.63 179.62 -33.73
N ALA A 648 -2.52 178.90 -33.97
CA ALA A 648 -1.32 179.44 -34.60
C ALA A 648 -1.54 179.95 -36.03
N SER A 649 -2.47 179.32 -36.77
CA SER A 649 -2.75 179.63 -38.18
C SER A 649 -3.56 180.92 -38.41
N GLY A 650 -4.31 181.39 -37.41
CA GLY A 650 -5.13 182.59 -37.53
C GLY A 650 -4.26 183.85 -37.68
N GLN A 651 -4.54 184.69 -38.69
CA GLN A 651 -3.75 185.90 -38.98
C GLN A 651 -4.10 187.11 -38.09
N GLY A 652 -5.12 187.02 -37.24
CA GLY A 652 -5.51 188.10 -36.32
C GLY A 652 -4.48 188.37 -35.21
N PRO A 653 -4.60 189.51 -34.49
CA PRO A 653 -3.81 189.76 -33.28
C PRO A 653 -4.23 188.88 -32.11
N ASN A 654 -5.44 188.31 -32.15
CA ASN A 654 -5.94 187.30 -31.21
C ASN A 654 -6.70 186.22 -31.99
N THR A 655 -6.46 184.95 -31.67
CA THR A 655 -7.21 183.80 -32.19
C THR A 655 -7.58 182.89 -31.03
N VAL A 656 -8.78 182.32 -31.03
CA VAL A 656 -9.14 181.19 -30.16
C VAL A 656 -9.54 180.04 -31.06
N ALA A 657 -8.99 178.84 -30.82
CA ALA A 657 -9.42 177.62 -31.51
C ALA A 657 -9.71 176.52 -30.49
N GLY A 658 -10.78 175.77 -30.75
CA GLY A 658 -11.00 174.46 -30.13
C GLY A 658 -10.33 173.38 -30.94
N GLY A 659 -9.75 172.39 -30.26
CA GLY A 659 -9.22 171.16 -30.85
C GLY A 659 -9.92 169.96 -30.23
N TYR A 660 -10.34 169.02 -31.08
CA TYR A 660 -10.70 167.67 -30.66
C TYR A 660 -9.49 166.76 -30.84
N GLY A 661 -9.30 165.81 -29.94
CA GLY A 661 -8.26 164.80 -30.01
C GLY A 661 -8.79 163.44 -29.61
N GLU A 662 -8.39 162.42 -30.34
CA GLU A 662 -8.72 161.04 -30.04
C GLU A 662 -7.46 160.19 -30.12
N TYR A 663 -7.27 159.31 -29.14
CA TYR A 663 -6.12 158.43 -29.04
C TYR A 663 -6.55 157.13 -28.35
N ASP A 664 -6.37 155.99 -29.02
CA ASP A 664 -6.69 154.66 -28.51
C ASP A 664 -8.09 154.54 -27.87
N GLY A 665 -9.11 155.06 -28.58
CA GLY A 665 -10.51 155.07 -28.15
C GLY A 665 -10.84 156.03 -26.99
N GLN A 666 -9.87 156.81 -26.50
CA GLN A 666 -10.10 157.92 -25.57
C GLN A 666 -10.22 159.23 -26.34
N SER A 667 -11.23 160.04 -26.01
CA SER A 667 -11.44 161.36 -26.60
C SER A 667 -11.13 162.48 -25.61
N ALA A 668 -10.81 163.66 -26.15
CA ALA A 668 -10.51 164.86 -25.40
C ALA A 668 -10.86 166.12 -26.20
N PHE A 669 -11.06 167.22 -25.47
CA PHE A 669 -11.21 168.55 -26.05
C PHE A 669 -10.17 169.48 -25.43
N ALA A 670 -9.64 170.38 -26.24
CA ALA A 670 -8.78 171.46 -25.79
C ALA A 670 -9.17 172.79 -26.43
N PHE A 671 -8.78 173.88 -25.77
CA PHE A 671 -8.91 175.23 -26.29
C PHE A 671 -7.55 175.91 -26.22
N THR A 672 -7.14 176.54 -27.32
CA THR A 672 -5.94 177.37 -27.36
C THR A 672 -6.33 178.82 -27.64
N TYR A 673 -5.91 179.71 -26.75
CA TYR A 673 -5.84 181.13 -27.02
C TYR A 673 -4.45 181.46 -27.60
N GLN A 674 -4.43 182.23 -28.68
CA GLN A 674 -3.22 182.71 -29.36
C GLN A 674 -3.27 184.24 -29.45
N HIS A 675 -2.13 184.87 -29.20
CA HIS A 675 -1.93 186.31 -29.37
C HIS A 675 -0.73 186.57 -30.28
N ARG A 676 -0.82 187.56 -31.19
CA ARG A 676 0.26 187.97 -32.09
C ARG A 676 0.65 189.42 -31.81
N PHE A 677 1.85 189.60 -31.27
CA PHE A 677 2.38 190.90 -30.84
C PHE A 677 2.82 191.77 -32.03
N ASN A 678 3.34 191.14 -33.09
CA ASN A 678 3.69 191.76 -34.37
C ASN A 678 3.79 190.67 -35.47
N CYS A 679 4.14 191.03 -36.70
CA CYS A 679 4.26 190.08 -37.83
C CYS A 679 5.14 188.86 -37.55
N ASN A 680 6.06 188.95 -36.60
CA ASN A 680 7.06 187.94 -36.30
C ASN A 680 6.73 187.15 -35.02
N TRP A 681 6.29 187.81 -33.94
CA TRP A 681 6.08 187.18 -32.61
C TRP A 681 4.63 186.79 -32.32
N GLN A 682 4.42 185.53 -31.94
CA GLN A 682 3.14 185.04 -31.41
C GLN A 682 3.34 184.13 -30.18
N ALA A 683 2.36 184.11 -29.28
CA ALA A 683 2.28 183.23 -28.13
C ALA A 683 0.95 182.48 -28.09
N LEU A 684 0.95 181.30 -27.47
CA LEU A 684 -0.19 180.38 -27.35
C LEU A 684 -0.31 179.87 -25.91
N LEU A 685 -1.54 179.72 -25.43
CA LEU A 685 -1.89 179.05 -24.18
C LEU A 685 -3.03 178.06 -24.44
N THR A 686 -2.74 176.79 -24.22
CA THR A 686 -3.63 175.65 -24.44
C THR A 686 -4.05 175.03 -23.12
N VAL A 687 -5.33 174.72 -22.97
CA VAL A 687 -5.88 173.87 -21.90
C VAL A 687 -6.69 172.75 -22.53
N GLY A 688 -6.41 171.50 -22.18
CA GLY A 688 -7.16 170.34 -22.66
C GLY A 688 -7.57 169.39 -21.55
N SER A 689 -8.68 168.67 -21.74
CA SER A 689 -9.08 167.59 -20.83
C SER A 689 -9.74 166.43 -21.57
N ASN A 690 -9.58 165.23 -21.00
CA ASN A 690 -10.18 164.00 -21.51
C ASN A 690 -11.71 164.04 -21.28
N GLY A 691 -12.50 163.35 -22.12
CA GLY A 691 -13.97 163.33 -22.03
C GLY A 691 -14.54 162.85 -20.68
N SER A 692 -13.73 162.17 -19.86
CA SER A 692 -14.08 161.80 -18.47
C SER A 692 -13.79 162.89 -17.42
N GLY A 693 -13.15 163.99 -17.80
CA GLY A 693 -12.78 165.11 -16.92
C GLY A 693 -11.64 164.84 -15.92
N LYS A 694 -11.09 163.62 -15.87
CA LYS A 694 -10.12 163.21 -14.84
C LYS A 694 -8.68 163.64 -15.10
N ASN A 695 -8.28 163.71 -16.37
CA ASN A 695 -6.96 164.17 -16.80
C ASN A 695 -7.13 165.50 -17.55
N THR A 696 -6.39 166.51 -17.11
CA THR A 696 -6.38 167.87 -17.66
C THR A 696 -4.93 168.34 -17.81
N GLU A 697 -4.58 168.84 -18.98
CA GLU A 697 -3.24 169.35 -19.31
C GLU A 697 -3.31 170.86 -19.61
N VAL A 698 -2.25 171.58 -19.25
CA VAL A 698 -2.07 173.01 -19.57
C VAL A 698 -0.70 173.18 -20.18
N GLY A 699 -0.62 173.75 -21.38
CA GLY A 699 0.62 174.00 -22.10
C GLY A 699 0.66 175.41 -22.65
N ALA A 700 1.82 176.08 -22.55
CA ALA A 700 2.05 177.39 -23.14
C ALA A 700 3.25 177.34 -24.09
N GLY A 701 3.22 178.17 -25.13
CA GLY A 701 4.31 178.25 -26.12
C GLY A 701 4.41 179.64 -26.73
N ALA A 702 5.56 179.94 -27.32
CA ALA A 702 5.78 181.14 -28.12
C ALA A 702 6.65 180.79 -29.33
N SER A 703 6.41 181.48 -30.44
CA SER A 703 7.17 181.30 -31.67
C SER A 703 7.47 182.63 -32.34
N TYR A 704 8.64 182.68 -32.99
CA TYR A 704 9.12 183.82 -33.77
C TYR A 704 9.33 183.36 -35.22
N SER A 705 8.71 184.07 -36.16
CA SER A 705 9.01 183.96 -37.59
C SER A 705 9.98 185.06 -37.98
N TRP A 706 11.02 184.74 -38.75
CA TRP A 706 11.99 185.69 -39.29
C TRP A 706 11.82 185.86 -40.81
#